data_AF-A0A3N4IV12-F1
#
_entry.id   AF-A0A3N4IV12-F1
#
_cell.length_a   1.000
_cell.length_b   1.000
_cell.length_c   1.000
_cell.angle_alpha   90.00
_cell.angle_beta   90.00
_cell.angle_gamma   90.00
#
_symmetry.space_group_name_H-M   'P 1'
#
loop_
_entity.id
_entity.type
_entity.pdbx_description
1 polymer ?
#
loop_
_entity_poly.entity_id
_entity_poly.type
_entity_poly.pdbx_seq_one_letter_code
_entity_poly.pdbx_strand_id
1 'polypeptide(L)'
;MPAGNIVTASPISDLNPVLIASGTVLTAQSKTRGEFPLLMKEFFVVYRTTALPADSIIAKLPIPLPAEGTREVIKSCEQAKRKDDDTAIVTAGFRVVLDESSVVTDISLAYGGMAPKTVEAKSSMEALLGKKLFDNTFLEDAVAAMEKDSPLGFTVPGGMPTYRKTPASSFLFRFWHEVAAELELGTQEQQVDHEIIEEIHRGISYGSRDNDNPYEQRVVGKQIPHLSGLQQGTGEAEYIDDMPNIEGQLFGGLVLSKKAHVNRKELTRKKPTDVYNNAGYSQDLSGVVMDHALTYMDSCYWIPHVHLRGHVCKTNTHSNTTFHGFGAPQGQYIAECIIRAIADHLEMSVDELRWKNLYMEGQLTPFLQPLQDWHVPQIITQLKAESDYDAHVQQREEFNRTYKRKKQGISLIPTRFGLSFSTAVHLNQAGAPVHIYNDGSVLLAHGGTEMGQGLYAKMCQIAALELNCPLDEIFTSETSSNTVANTSPTAASSGSDLNGMAVQHACQQLNACLEPFCQKYSADTPLKTLAHAAYLERMNLSANGYYKMPTIGCIWGNYVDPLPMYFYFTQGAAISEVELDVLTGSHTGVRTDIKMDAGRSINPAINYGQIEGAFVQGQGLFTMEEMLWQKNCQLFTRGPGTYKIPGFADIPQVFNVGLLKGVNAKGIGEPPLFLGAGVLFALREAVKAARESVAVEKEGLEVLQLDSPATAERMRVAVGDWIVRWANVEVKEGEKGFLVEAMA
;
A
#
# COMPACT_ATOMS: atom_id res chain seq x y z
N MET A 1 0.22 33.07 5.09
CA MET A 1 0.70 31.81 4.47
C MET A 1 0.81 31.83 2.93
N PRO A 2 -0.09 32.43 2.11
CA PRO A 2 -0.04 32.24 0.65
C PRO A 2 1.22 32.81 -0.02
N ALA A 3 1.79 33.90 0.51
CA ALA A 3 2.98 34.53 -0.07
C ALA A 3 4.20 33.58 -0.14
N GLY A 4 4.37 32.69 0.83
CA GLY A 4 5.46 31.70 0.80
C GLY A 4 5.30 30.70 -0.35
N ASN A 5 4.09 30.19 -0.56
CA ASN A 5 3.76 29.30 -1.68
C ASN A 5 3.96 29.99 -3.04
N ILE A 6 3.47 31.23 -3.17
CA ILE A 6 3.60 32.04 -4.39
C ILE A 6 5.07 32.34 -4.70
N VAL A 7 5.85 32.84 -3.73
CA VAL A 7 7.27 33.19 -3.94
C VAL A 7 8.15 31.96 -4.17
N THR A 8 7.76 30.80 -3.64
CA THR A 8 8.44 29.52 -3.91
C THR A 8 8.41 29.17 -5.41
N ALA A 9 7.39 29.65 -6.14
CA ALA A 9 7.26 29.46 -7.59
C ALA A 9 7.44 28.00 -8.02
N SER A 10 6.83 27.08 -7.26
CA SER A 10 6.84 25.67 -7.58
C SER A 10 6.08 25.45 -8.90
N PRO A 11 6.63 24.69 -9.88
CA PRO A 11 5.94 24.41 -11.13
C PRO A 11 4.65 23.60 -10.96
N ILE A 12 4.52 22.93 -9.83
CA ILE A 12 3.42 22.03 -9.42
C ILE A 12 2.70 22.60 -8.19
N SER A 13 2.64 23.93 -8.08
CA SER A 13 1.82 24.56 -7.06
C SER A 13 0.35 24.48 -7.45
N ASP A 14 -0.51 24.14 -6.51
CA ASP A 14 -1.95 24.04 -6.77
C ASP A 14 -2.63 25.41 -6.77
N LEU A 15 -2.11 26.35 -5.98
CA LEU A 15 -2.65 27.71 -5.89
C LEU A 15 -2.29 28.61 -7.09
N ASN A 16 -1.07 28.51 -7.61
CA ASN A 16 -0.58 29.42 -8.66
C ASN A 16 -1.41 29.40 -9.95
N PRO A 17 -1.82 28.24 -10.51
CA PRO A 17 -2.72 28.18 -11.66
C PRO A 17 -4.03 28.94 -11.42
N VAL A 18 -4.66 28.76 -10.25
CA VAL A 18 -5.92 29.44 -9.89
C VAL A 18 -5.75 30.95 -9.80
N LEU A 19 -4.63 31.41 -9.23
CA LEU A 19 -4.32 32.84 -9.15
C LEU A 19 -4.02 33.46 -10.53
N ILE A 20 -3.39 32.72 -11.44
CA ILE A 20 -3.22 33.15 -12.83
C ILE A 20 -4.59 33.21 -13.51
N ALA A 21 -5.40 32.16 -13.40
CA ALA A 21 -6.69 32.03 -14.05
C ALA A 21 -7.71 33.07 -13.60
N SER A 22 -7.70 33.44 -12.31
CA SER A 22 -8.53 34.54 -11.79
C SER A 22 -8.10 35.91 -12.29
N GLY A 23 -6.92 36.07 -12.91
CA GLY A 23 -6.40 37.38 -13.31
C GLY A 23 -5.90 38.20 -12.12
N THR A 24 -5.49 37.54 -11.03
CA THR A 24 -5.01 38.20 -9.81
C THR A 24 -3.81 39.11 -10.10
N VAL A 25 -3.83 40.31 -9.51
CA VAL A 25 -2.72 41.28 -9.53
C VAL A 25 -2.25 41.51 -8.11
N LEU A 26 -1.07 41.00 -7.75
CA LEU A 26 -0.53 41.16 -6.41
C LEU A 26 0.06 42.57 -6.23
N THR A 27 0.04 43.06 -4.99
CA THR A 27 0.73 44.31 -4.62
C THR A 27 2.04 43.97 -3.93
N ALA A 28 3.15 44.36 -4.54
CA ALA A 28 4.47 44.28 -3.94
C ALA A 28 4.79 45.60 -3.23
N GLN A 29 5.41 45.52 -2.05
CA GLN A 29 5.96 46.68 -1.33
C GLN A 29 7.48 46.60 -1.43
N SER A 30 8.07 47.55 -2.15
CA SER A 30 9.52 47.76 -2.20
C SER A 30 9.97 48.75 -1.13
N LYS A 31 11.17 48.55 -0.60
CA LYS A 31 11.83 49.55 0.26
C LYS A 31 12.12 50.86 -0.48
N THR A 32 12.43 50.79 -1.78
CA THR A 32 12.87 51.96 -2.58
C THR A 32 11.76 52.58 -3.41
N ARG A 33 10.80 51.78 -3.91
CA ARG A 33 9.75 52.23 -4.84
C ARG A 33 8.37 52.44 -4.20
N GLY A 34 8.14 51.95 -2.99
CA GLY A 34 6.79 51.93 -2.40
C GLY A 34 5.95 50.74 -2.91
N GLU A 35 4.62 50.86 -2.85
CA GLU A 35 3.70 49.83 -3.38
C GLU A 35 3.63 49.88 -4.93
N PHE A 36 3.67 48.72 -5.58
CA PHE A 36 3.45 48.59 -7.03
C PHE A 36 2.80 47.24 -7.38
N PRO A 37 2.03 47.16 -8.49
CA PRO A 37 1.36 45.94 -8.89
C PRO A 37 2.29 44.99 -9.67
N LEU A 38 2.04 43.68 -9.54
CA LEU A 38 2.61 42.62 -10.37
C LEU A 38 1.50 41.65 -10.80
N LEU A 39 1.42 41.36 -12.09
CA LEU A 39 0.43 40.42 -12.64
C LEU A 39 0.85 38.98 -12.35
N MET A 40 -0.04 38.13 -11.84
CA MET A 40 0.28 36.73 -11.55
C MET A 40 0.77 35.96 -12.77
N LYS A 41 0.19 36.20 -13.96
CA LYS A 41 0.60 35.56 -15.23
C LYS A 41 2.04 35.88 -15.67
N GLU A 42 2.58 37.03 -15.24
CA GLU A 42 3.94 37.48 -15.52
C GLU A 42 4.88 37.27 -14.32
N PHE A 43 4.33 36.90 -13.16
CA PHE A 43 5.06 36.81 -11.92
C PHE A 43 6.08 35.66 -11.94
N PHE A 44 5.77 34.55 -12.60
CA PHE A 44 6.66 33.39 -12.71
C PHE A 44 7.55 33.50 -13.95
N VAL A 45 8.86 33.65 -13.74
CA VAL A 45 9.80 33.95 -14.82
C VAL A 45 10.39 32.66 -15.40
N VAL A 46 11.01 31.85 -14.53
CA VAL A 46 11.58 30.53 -14.83
C VAL A 46 11.46 29.64 -13.59
N TYR A 47 12.07 28.45 -13.61
CA TYR A 47 12.04 27.50 -12.50
C TYR A 47 12.40 28.15 -11.17
N ARG A 48 11.44 28.16 -10.21
CA ARG A 48 11.59 28.71 -8.86
C ARG A 48 12.05 30.18 -8.80
N THR A 49 11.75 30.96 -9.83
CA THR A 49 12.14 32.38 -9.91
C THR A 49 10.92 33.26 -10.20
N THR A 50 10.80 34.34 -9.43
CA THR A 50 9.70 35.29 -9.56
C THR A 50 10.17 36.66 -10.06
N ALA A 51 9.22 37.48 -10.49
CA ALA A 51 9.44 38.89 -10.83
C ALA A 51 9.51 39.81 -9.60
N LEU A 52 9.42 39.27 -8.38
CA LEU A 52 9.51 40.05 -7.14
C LEU A 52 10.94 40.58 -6.96
N PRO A 53 11.16 41.90 -6.88
CA PRO A 53 12.49 42.46 -6.64
C PRO A 53 13.04 42.06 -5.27
N ALA A 54 14.38 41.97 -5.16
CA ALA A 54 15.04 41.53 -3.92
C ALA A 54 14.78 42.45 -2.70
N ASP A 55 14.43 43.71 -2.92
CA ASP A 55 14.09 44.68 -1.87
C ASP A 55 12.58 44.74 -1.57
N SER A 56 11.80 43.80 -2.10
CA SER A 56 10.35 43.81 -2.09
C SER A 56 9.75 42.59 -1.40
N ILE A 57 8.56 42.78 -0.82
CA ILE A 57 7.72 41.71 -0.27
C ILE A 57 6.34 41.75 -0.93
N ILE A 58 5.61 40.63 -0.90
CA ILE A 58 4.17 40.62 -1.24
C ILE A 58 3.42 41.26 -0.07
N ALA A 59 2.81 42.42 -0.30
CA ALA A 59 2.05 43.16 0.71
C ALA A 59 0.56 42.81 0.69
N LYS A 60 -0.03 42.64 -0.51
CA LYS A 60 -1.45 42.34 -0.68
C LYS A 60 -1.66 41.35 -1.83
N LEU A 61 -2.67 40.49 -1.68
CA LEU A 61 -3.11 39.54 -2.69
C LEU A 61 -4.64 39.69 -2.88
N PRO A 62 -5.09 40.68 -3.68
CA PRO A 62 -6.50 40.86 -3.95
C PRO A 62 -6.97 39.78 -4.93
N ILE A 63 -8.00 39.02 -4.55
CA ILE A 63 -8.66 38.04 -5.44
C ILE A 63 -9.83 38.75 -6.13
N PRO A 64 -9.82 38.88 -7.46
CA PRO A 64 -10.88 39.56 -8.18
C PRO A 64 -12.18 38.75 -8.12
N LEU A 65 -13.30 39.44 -7.95
CA LEU A 65 -14.64 38.88 -8.10
C LEU A 65 -15.22 39.35 -9.44
N PRO A 66 -15.98 38.49 -10.14
CA PRO A 66 -16.71 38.92 -11.33
C PRO A 66 -17.65 40.09 -11.00
N ALA A 67 -17.84 40.98 -11.98
CA ALA A 67 -18.91 41.97 -11.88
C ALA A 67 -20.28 41.27 -11.83
N GLU A 68 -21.25 41.88 -11.15
CA GLU A 68 -22.61 41.34 -11.07
C GLU A 68 -23.22 41.17 -12.48
N GLY A 69 -23.78 39.99 -12.76
CA GLY A 69 -24.36 39.65 -14.06
C GLY A 69 -23.36 39.12 -15.10
N THR A 70 -22.05 39.12 -14.82
CA THR A 70 -21.06 38.48 -15.69
C THR A 70 -21.22 36.96 -15.67
N ARG A 71 -21.33 36.33 -16.84
CA ARG A 71 -21.30 34.87 -17.00
C ARG A 71 -19.86 34.37 -16.95
N GLU A 72 -19.29 34.36 -15.76
CA GLU A 72 -17.94 33.88 -15.48
C GLU A 72 -17.97 32.59 -14.65
N VAL A 73 -17.16 31.61 -15.05
CA VAL A 73 -16.94 30.39 -14.27
C VAL A 73 -15.44 30.19 -14.11
N ILE A 74 -15.03 29.88 -12.87
CA ILE A 74 -13.66 29.51 -12.52
C ILE A 74 -13.65 28.16 -11.81
N LYS A 75 -12.76 27.25 -12.23
CA LYS A 75 -12.59 25.91 -11.66
C LYS A 75 -11.12 25.58 -11.51
N SER A 76 -10.85 24.64 -10.60
CA SER A 76 -9.51 24.11 -10.34
C SER A 76 -9.54 22.59 -10.37
N CYS A 77 -8.51 21.99 -10.93
CA CYS A 77 -8.37 20.53 -11.01
C CYS A 77 -6.97 20.12 -10.57
N GLU A 78 -6.86 18.96 -9.91
CA GLU A 78 -5.60 18.38 -9.45
C GLU A 78 -5.59 16.88 -9.69
N GLN A 79 -4.45 16.33 -10.10
CA GLN A 79 -4.17 14.91 -10.09
C GLN A 79 -2.78 14.66 -9.53
N ALA A 80 -2.70 13.81 -8.50
CA ALA A 80 -1.47 13.36 -7.84
C ALA A 80 -1.39 11.81 -7.80
N LYS A 81 -0.48 11.23 -7.00
CA LYS A 81 -0.42 9.76 -6.83
C LYS A 81 -1.47 9.26 -5.83
N ARG A 82 -1.83 10.08 -4.85
CA ARG A 82 -2.95 9.88 -3.90
C ARG A 82 -3.73 11.17 -3.71
N LYS A 83 -4.94 11.09 -3.14
CA LYS A 83 -5.85 12.25 -3.01
C LYS A 83 -5.34 13.30 -2.02
N ASP A 84 -4.82 12.88 -0.86
CA ASP A 84 -4.46 13.79 0.22
C ASP A 84 -2.94 13.84 0.44
N ASP A 85 -2.43 15.02 0.83
CA ASP A 85 -1.01 15.24 1.19
C ASP A 85 -0.04 14.70 0.12
N ASP A 86 -0.27 15.11 -1.12
CA ASP A 86 0.59 14.78 -2.24
C ASP A 86 0.92 16.02 -3.07
N THR A 87 1.97 15.90 -3.87
CA THR A 87 2.36 16.91 -4.84
C THR A 87 1.72 16.58 -6.18
N ALA A 88 1.01 17.53 -6.77
CA ALA A 88 0.37 17.37 -8.06
C ALA A 88 1.34 16.89 -9.15
N ILE A 89 0.88 15.92 -9.94
CA ILE A 89 1.48 15.54 -11.22
C ILE A 89 1.09 16.59 -12.27
N VAL A 90 -0.21 16.93 -12.29
CA VAL A 90 -0.78 18.05 -13.05
C VAL A 90 -1.81 18.76 -12.18
N THR A 91 -1.76 20.08 -12.16
CA THR A 91 -2.76 20.94 -11.53
C THR A 91 -3.17 22.02 -12.51
N ALA A 92 -4.40 22.51 -12.42
CA ALA A 92 -4.95 23.47 -13.34
C ALA A 92 -5.87 24.47 -12.65
N GLY A 93 -5.91 25.68 -13.21
CA GLY A 93 -6.90 26.71 -12.89
C GLY A 93 -7.44 27.25 -14.20
N PHE A 94 -8.75 27.17 -14.39
CA PHE A 94 -9.40 27.60 -15.62
C PHE A 94 -10.48 28.63 -15.34
N ARG A 95 -10.54 29.66 -16.17
CA ARG A 95 -11.59 30.69 -16.16
C ARG A 95 -12.13 30.88 -17.56
N VAL A 96 -13.43 31.04 -17.68
CA VAL A 96 -14.08 31.47 -18.93
C VAL A 96 -15.15 32.52 -18.65
N VAL A 97 -15.26 33.51 -19.54
CA VAL A 97 -16.32 34.52 -19.55
C VAL A 97 -17.08 34.44 -20.86
N LEU A 98 -18.40 34.34 -20.77
CA LEU A 98 -19.28 34.18 -21.92
C LEU A 98 -20.16 35.40 -22.12
N ASP A 99 -20.52 35.68 -23.38
CA ASP A 99 -21.60 36.60 -23.69
C ASP A 99 -23.00 35.97 -23.56
N GLU A 100 -24.04 36.74 -23.88
CA GLU A 100 -25.43 36.28 -23.83
C GLU A 100 -25.70 35.10 -24.80
N SER A 101 -24.90 34.99 -25.88
CA SER A 101 -24.99 33.96 -26.91
C SER A 101 -24.08 32.75 -26.66
N SER A 102 -23.49 32.67 -25.46
CA SER A 102 -22.56 31.61 -25.04
C SER A 102 -21.24 31.57 -25.85
N VAL A 103 -20.83 32.72 -26.39
CA VAL A 103 -19.54 32.90 -27.07
C VAL A 103 -18.49 33.31 -26.05
N VAL A 104 -17.30 32.70 -26.15
CA VAL A 104 -16.16 32.99 -25.29
C VAL A 104 -15.62 34.38 -25.58
N THR A 105 -15.76 35.28 -24.61
CA THR A 105 -15.27 36.67 -24.66
C THR A 105 -13.94 36.86 -23.94
N ASP A 106 -13.67 36.04 -22.93
CA ASP A 106 -12.38 35.96 -22.23
C ASP A 106 -12.16 34.55 -21.69
N ILE A 107 -10.91 34.11 -21.65
CA ILE A 107 -10.53 32.76 -21.22
C ILE A 107 -9.10 32.74 -20.69
N SER A 108 -8.88 32.04 -19.58
CA SER A 108 -7.54 31.75 -19.05
C SER A 108 -7.45 30.27 -18.70
N LEU A 109 -6.48 29.59 -19.30
CA LEU A 109 -6.19 28.17 -19.09
C LEU A 109 -4.80 28.01 -18.49
N ALA A 110 -4.68 27.99 -17.17
CA ALA A 110 -3.41 27.90 -16.47
C ALA A 110 -3.11 26.48 -15.97
N TYR A 111 -1.89 26.02 -16.16
CA TYR A 111 -1.43 24.69 -15.76
C TYR A 111 -0.15 24.74 -14.91
N GLY A 112 -0.07 23.82 -13.96
CA GLY A 112 1.15 23.37 -13.29
C GLY A 112 1.51 21.93 -13.69
N GLY A 113 2.79 21.56 -13.54
CA GLY A 113 3.31 20.23 -13.91
C GLY A 113 3.58 20.02 -15.41
N MET A 114 3.10 20.95 -16.25
CA MET A 114 3.23 20.93 -17.72
C MET A 114 4.41 21.76 -18.25
N ALA A 115 5.11 22.49 -17.39
CA ALA A 115 6.31 23.27 -17.74
C ALA A 115 7.21 23.46 -16.51
N PRO A 116 8.45 24.00 -16.67
CA PRO A 116 9.32 24.34 -15.53
C PRO A 116 8.81 25.47 -14.62
N LYS A 117 7.62 26.00 -14.88
CA LYS A 117 6.90 27.00 -14.08
C LYS A 117 5.40 26.84 -14.37
N THR A 118 4.54 27.48 -13.58
CA THR A 118 3.12 27.61 -13.93
C THR A 118 2.97 28.47 -15.19
N VAL A 119 2.16 28.03 -16.15
CA VAL A 119 2.00 28.68 -17.47
C VAL A 119 0.55 28.70 -17.92
N GLU A 120 0.21 29.68 -18.77
CA GLU A 120 -1.04 29.70 -19.54
C GLU A 120 -0.87 28.96 -20.88
N ALA A 121 -1.87 28.18 -21.28
CA ALA A 121 -1.96 27.54 -22.59
C ALA A 121 -2.45 28.55 -23.65
N LYS A 122 -1.54 29.43 -24.09
CA LYS A 122 -1.84 30.57 -24.96
C LYS A 122 -2.45 30.16 -26.30
N SER A 123 -1.90 29.12 -26.93
CA SER A 123 -2.38 28.63 -28.22
C SER A 123 -3.78 28.05 -28.08
N SER A 124 -4.05 27.30 -27.01
CA SER A 124 -5.39 26.80 -26.70
C SER A 124 -6.37 27.94 -26.42
N MET A 125 -5.98 28.95 -25.64
CA MET A 125 -6.81 30.13 -25.38
C MET A 125 -7.17 30.90 -26.66
N GLU A 126 -6.19 31.14 -27.53
CA GLU A 126 -6.39 31.79 -28.84
C GLU A 126 -7.34 30.96 -29.74
N ALA A 127 -7.22 29.64 -29.71
CA ALA A 127 -8.08 28.74 -30.48
C ALA A 127 -9.53 28.72 -29.97
N LEU A 128 -9.78 29.13 -28.73
CA LEU A 128 -11.11 29.11 -28.10
C LEU A 128 -11.80 30.48 -28.07
N LEU A 129 -11.05 31.57 -28.12
CA LEU A 129 -11.59 32.92 -28.11
C LEU A 129 -12.54 33.15 -29.30
N GLY A 130 -13.72 33.71 -29.03
CA GLY A 130 -14.74 33.96 -30.06
C GLY A 130 -15.49 32.72 -30.54
N LYS A 131 -15.20 31.53 -30.00
CA LYS A 131 -16.00 30.33 -30.26
C LYS A 131 -17.19 30.23 -29.33
N LYS A 132 -18.25 29.58 -29.80
CA LYS A 132 -19.36 29.16 -28.94
C LYS A 132 -18.91 27.97 -28.11
N LEU A 133 -19.18 27.96 -26.81
CA LEU A 133 -18.70 26.92 -25.90
C LEU A 133 -19.05 25.51 -26.41
N PHE A 134 -20.29 25.28 -26.87
CA PHE A 134 -20.75 23.98 -27.37
C PHE A 134 -20.61 23.77 -28.88
N ASP A 135 -19.59 24.36 -29.50
CA ASP A 135 -19.19 23.92 -30.83
C ASP A 135 -18.57 22.51 -30.74
N ASN A 136 -18.91 21.63 -31.67
CA ASN A 136 -18.39 20.25 -31.70
C ASN A 136 -16.87 20.21 -31.85
N THR A 137 -16.25 21.27 -32.40
CA THR A 137 -14.79 21.34 -32.54
C THR A 137 -14.09 22.02 -31.35
N PHE A 138 -14.83 22.56 -30.37
CA PHE A 138 -14.26 23.35 -29.26
C PHE A 138 -13.14 22.60 -28.53
N LEU A 139 -13.43 21.37 -28.11
CA LEU A 139 -12.48 20.52 -27.39
C LEU A 139 -11.35 20.05 -28.30
N GLU A 140 -11.67 19.60 -29.51
CA GLU A 140 -10.66 19.12 -30.47
C GLU A 140 -9.64 20.20 -30.80
N ASP A 141 -10.09 21.43 -31.05
CA ASP A 141 -9.23 22.55 -31.40
C ASP A 141 -8.35 22.98 -30.21
N ALA A 142 -8.92 23.03 -29.00
CA ALA A 142 -8.18 23.41 -27.80
C ALA A 142 -7.11 22.38 -27.43
N VAL A 143 -7.47 21.10 -27.51
CA VAL A 143 -6.59 19.98 -27.27
C VAL A 143 -5.50 19.97 -28.36
N ALA A 144 -5.85 20.03 -29.65
CA ALA A 144 -4.87 20.13 -30.75
C ALA A 144 -3.88 21.28 -30.59
N ALA A 145 -4.32 22.44 -30.09
CA ALA A 145 -3.46 23.59 -29.82
C ALA A 145 -2.55 23.40 -28.60
N MET A 146 -2.94 22.57 -27.62
CA MET A 146 -2.18 22.31 -26.39
C MET A 146 -0.80 21.70 -26.67
N GLU A 147 -0.63 20.99 -27.80
CA GLU A 147 0.68 20.45 -28.21
C GLU A 147 1.72 21.56 -28.41
N LYS A 148 1.29 22.75 -28.87
CA LYS A 148 2.17 23.92 -29.03
C LYS A 148 2.51 24.55 -27.68
N ASP A 149 1.60 24.50 -26.72
CA ASP A 149 1.76 25.12 -25.41
C ASP A 149 2.58 24.25 -24.43
N SER A 150 2.52 22.93 -24.56
CA SER A 150 3.20 21.99 -23.67
C SER A 150 3.80 20.80 -24.42
N PRO A 151 4.87 21.01 -25.20
CA PRO A 151 5.56 19.96 -25.95
C PRO A 151 6.41 19.07 -25.02
N LEU A 152 5.74 18.24 -24.22
CA LEU A 152 6.40 17.28 -23.32
C LEU A 152 6.97 16.12 -24.15
N GLY A 153 8.30 16.10 -24.32
CA GLY A 153 9.01 14.97 -24.92
C GLY A 153 9.24 13.82 -23.92
N PHE A 154 9.65 12.65 -24.42
CA PHE A 154 9.84 11.45 -23.59
C PHE A 154 10.85 11.62 -22.43
N THR A 155 11.77 12.57 -22.57
CA THR A 155 12.88 12.81 -21.62
C THR A 155 12.56 13.84 -20.53
N VAL A 156 11.33 14.33 -20.46
CA VAL A 156 10.93 15.45 -19.59
C VAL A 156 11.16 15.18 -18.09
N PRO A 157 11.68 16.16 -17.31
CA PRO A 157 11.82 16.02 -15.87
C PRO A 157 10.53 15.60 -15.17
N GLY A 158 10.62 14.58 -14.32
CA GLY A 158 9.47 13.96 -13.64
C GLY A 158 8.90 12.71 -14.33
N GLY A 159 9.20 12.44 -15.61
CA GLY A 159 8.68 11.26 -16.33
C GLY A 159 7.20 11.37 -16.72
N MET A 160 6.52 10.27 -17.03
CA MET A 160 5.07 10.27 -17.26
C MET A 160 4.55 11.26 -18.34
N PRO A 161 5.22 11.49 -19.48
CA PRO A 161 4.83 12.55 -20.43
C PRO A 161 3.44 12.33 -21.02
N THR A 162 3.12 11.10 -21.46
CA THR A 162 1.79 10.72 -21.94
C THR A 162 0.74 10.96 -20.84
N TYR A 163 1.00 10.44 -19.64
CA TYR A 163 0.08 10.61 -18.51
C TYR A 163 0.02 12.03 -17.95
N ARG A 164 0.91 12.96 -18.30
CA ARG A 164 0.74 14.38 -17.96
C ARG A 164 -0.18 15.08 -18.95
N LYS A 165 -0.02 14.79 -20.24
CA LYS A 165 -0.88 15.34 -21.31
C LYS A 165 -2.33 14.85 -21.19
N THR A 166 -2.55 13.61 -20.77
CA THR A 166 -3.90 13.02 -20.65
C THR A 166 -4.81 13.73 -19.62
N PRO A 167 -4.48 13.86 -18.32
CA PRO A 167 -5.27 14.57 -17.33
C PRO A 167 -5.33 16.06 -17.63
N ALA A 168 -4.27 16.69 -18.19
CA ALA A 168 -4.36 18.09 -18.64
C ALA A 168 -5.52 18.29 -19.65
N SER A 169 -5.61 17.39 -20.63
CA SER A 169 -6.72 17.38 -21.61
C SER A 169 -8.06 17.00 -20.97
N SER A 170 -8.04 16.05 -20.04
CA SER A 170 -9.26 15.57 -19.35
C SER A 170 -9.85 16.63 -18.42
N PHE A 171 -9.01 17.47 -17.79
CA PHE A 171 -9.45 18.61 -17.00
C PHE A 171 -10.17 19.64 -17.86
N LEU A 172 -9.66 19.91 -19.07
CA LEU A 172 -10.33 20.83 -19.99
C LEU A 172 -11.70 20.28 -20.43
N PHE A 173 -11.75 18.96 -20.69
CA PHE A 173 -13.00 18.28 -21.01
C PHE A 173 -14.01 18.35 -19.85
N ARG A 174 -13.54 18.16 -18.62
CA ARG A 174 -14.36 18.32 -17.42
C ARG A 174 -14.85 19.74 -17.22
N PHE A 175 -13.94 20.72 -17.32
CA PHE A 175 -14.27 22.13 -17.19
C PHE A 175 -15.34 22.59 -18.17
N TRP A 176 -15.27 22.11 -19.41
CA TRP A 176 -16.30 22.38 -20.41
C TRP A 176 -17.71 21.95 -19.96
N HIS A 177 -17.83 20.75 -19.38
CA HIS A 177 -19.10 20.28 -18.81
C HIS A 177 -19.50 21.01 -17.52
N GLU A 178 -18.54 21.42 -16.69
CA GLU A 178 -18.82 22.18 -15.47
C GLU A 178 -19.37 23.58 -15.78
N VAL A 179 -18.78 24.30 -16.73
CA VAL A 179 -19.26 25.62 -17.18
C VAL A 179 -20.67 25.51 -17.73
N ALA A 180 -20.91 24.49 -18.55
CA ALA A 180 -22.20 24.18 -19.10
C ALA A 180 -23.28 23.94 -18.05
N ALA A 181 -22.96 23.17 -17.00
CA ALA A 181 -23.86 22.87 -15.90
C ALA A 181 -24.15 24.12 -15.04
N GLU A 182 -23.11 24.87 -14.68
CA GLU A 182 -23.21 26.01 -13.75
C GLU A 182 -23.93 27.21 -14.35
N LEU A 183 -23.76 27.45 -15.66
CA LEU A 183 -24.42 28.54 -16.38
C LEU A 183 -25.73 28.10 -17.06
N GLU A 184 -26.17 26.87 -16.82
CA GLU A 184 -27.43 26.30 -17.37
C GLU A 184 -27.55 26.44 -18.89
N LEU A 185 -26.45 26.27 -19.62
CA LEU A 185 -26.34 26.61 -21.04
C LEU A 185 -26.87 25.51 -22.00
N GLY A 186 -27.51 24.46 -21.48
CA GLY A 186 -27.98 23.32 -22.26
C GLY A 186 -29.33 23.57 -22.96
N THR A 187 -29.42 23.22 -24.25
CA THR A 187 -30.70 22.99 -24.96
C THR A 187 -31.05 21.49 -24.94
N GLN A 188 -32.30 21.12 -25.27
CA GLN A 188 -32.83 19.73 -25.25
C GLN A 188 -32.00 18.68 -26.03
N GLU A 189 -31.00 19.08 -26.82
CA GLU A 189 -30.18 18.20 -27.68
C GLU A 189 -28.68 18.11 -27.30
N GLN A 190 -28.20 18.88 -26.31
CA GLN A 190 -26.80 18.80 -25.81
C GLN A 190 -26.79 18.50 -24.31
N GLN A 191 -26.67 17.20 -23.96
CA GLN A 191 -26.68 16.75 -22.57
C GLN A 191 -25.31 16.94 -21.93
N VAL A 192 -25.26 17.76 -20.88
CA VAL A 192 -24.15 17.77 -19.92
C VAL A 192 -23.98 16.34 -19.41
N ASP A 193 -22.78 15.77 -19.55
CA ASP A 193 -22.46 14.48 -18.99
C ASP A 193 -22.11 14.66 -17.51
N HIS A 194 -23.11 14.44 -16.66
CA HIS A 194 -22.98 14.60 -15.21
C HIS A 194 -21.94 13.65 -14.60
N GLU A 195 -21.64 12.54 -15.27
CA GLU A 195 -20.63 11.58 -14.83
C GLU A 195 -19.22 12.19 -14.79
N ILE A 196 -18.95 13.16 -15.67
CA ILE A 196 -17.66 13.83 -15.81
C ILE A 196 -17.44 14.88 -14.71
N ILE A 197 -18.51 15.54 -14.27
CA ILE A 197 -18.41 16.65 -13.32
C ILE A 197 -18.49 16.16 -11.86
N GLU A 198 -19.12 15.02 -11.60
CA GLU A 198 -19.22 14.43 -10.27
C GLU A 198 -17.89 13.81 -9.82
N GLU A 199 -17.35 14.25 -8.70
CA GLU A 199 -16.12 13.68 -8.14
C GLU A 199 -16.38 12.39 -7.36
N ILE A 200 -15.36 11.54 -7.30
CA ILE A 200 -15.35 10.42 -6.37
C ILE A 200 -15.16 10.97 -4.95
N HIS A 201 -16.26 11.15 -4.22
CA HIS A 201 -16.24 11.50 -2.81
C HIS A 201 -16.09 10.25 -1.95
N ARG A 202 -15.35 10.40 -0.85
CA ARG A 202 -15.09 9.34 0.13
C ARG A 202 -15.67 9.73 1.48
N GLY A 203 -16.41 8.81 2.10
CA GLY A 203 -16.86 8.93 3.48
C GLY A 203 -15.77 8.58 4.49
N ILE A 204 -16.09 8.73 5.78
CA ILE A 204 -15.25 8.22 6.86
C ILE A 204 -15.25 6.70 6.82
N SER A 205 -14.08 6.08 6.91
CA SER A 205 -13.97 4.62 6.97
C SER A 205 -14.62 4.05 8.23
N TYR A 206 -15.36 2.97 8.07
CA TYR A 206 -15.95 2.19 9.14
C TYR A 206 -15.89 0.70 8.79
N GLY A 207 -16.14 -0.17 9.76
CA GLY A 207 -15.98 -1.60 9.57
C GLY A 207 -16.50 -2.41 10.73
N SER A 208 -16.48 -3.73 10.56
CA SER A 208 -16.85 -4.69 11.60
C SER A 208 -15.76 -5.72 11.82
N ARG A 209 -15.68 -6.19 13.07
CA ARG A 209 -14.86 -7.33 13.49
C ARG A 209 -15.78 -8.36 14.11
N ASP A 210 -15.55 -9.63 13.82
CA ASP A 210 -16.32 -10.75 14.40
C ASP A 210 -15.84 -11.08 15.83
N ASN A 211 -16.04 -10.14 16.75
CA ASN A 211 -15.56 -10.14 18.13
C ASN A 211 -16.04 -11.32 19.01
N ASP A 212 -16.83 -12.24 18.46
CA ASP A 212 -17.20 -13.49 19.12
C ASP A 212 -15.97 -14.41 19.24
N ASN A 213 -15.52 -14.69 20.46
CA ASN A 213 -14.45 -15.64 20.73
C ASN A 213 -14.94 -16.77 21.66
N PRO A 214 -15.48 -17.87 21.11
CA PRO A 214 -15.95 -18.99 21.92
C PRO A 214 -14.82 -19.76 22.62
N TYR A 215 -13.55 -19.43 22.36
CA TYR A 215 -12.36 -20.06 22.94
C TYR A 215 -11.65 -19.15 23.95
N GLU A 216 -12.27 -18.04 24.35
CA GLU A 216 -11.72 -17.13 25.35
C GLU A 216 -11.48 -17.88 26.68
N GLN A 217 -10.28 -17.71 27.24
CA GLN A 217 -9.88 -18.22 28.55
C GLN A 217 -9.75 -17.07 29.55
N ARG A 218 -9.26 -17.37 30.77
CA ARG A 218 -9.05 -16.37 31.83
C ARG A 218 -8.23 -15.17 31.37
N VAL A 219 -7.21 -15.40 30.54
CA VAL A 219 -6.28 -14.37 30.04
C VAL A 219 -6.01 -14.50 28.53
N VAL A 220 -5.72 -15.71 28.05
CA VAL A 220 -5.53 -16.00 26.61
C VAL A 220 -6.86 -15.96 25.87
N GLY A 221 -6.89 -15.39 24.68
CA GLY A 221 -8.11 -15.17 23.90
C GLY A 221 -8.83 -13.86 24.21
N LYS A 222 -8.41 -13.14 25.27
CA LYS A 222 -8.94 -11.81 25.58
C LYS A 222 -8.32 -10.73 24.69
N GLN A 223 -9.13 -9.70 24.41
CA GLN A 223 -8.71 -8.50 23.68
C GLN A 223 -7.98 -7.52 24.61
N ILE A 224 -6.79 -7.91 25.03
CA ILE A 224 -5.95 -7.06 25.89
C ILE A 224 -5.23 -6.04 25.02
N PRO A 225 -5.28 -4.73 25.35
CA PRO A 225 -4.52 -3.71 24.64
C PRO A 225 -3.01 -4.02 24.62
N HIS A 226 -2.31 -3.43 23.66
CA HIS A 226 -0.85 -3.45 23.64
C HIS A 226 -0.31 -2.91 24.98
N LEU A 227 0.68 -3.58 25.60
CA LEU A 227 1.20 -3.22 26.93
C LEU A 227 1.67 -1.76 26.98
N SER A 228 2.42 -1.33 25.96
CA SER A 228 2.88 0.05 25.82
C SER A 228 1.89 0.99 25.14
N GLY A 229 0.64 0.57 24.88
CA GLY A 229 -0.32 1.36 24.09
C GLY A 229 -0.63 2.73 24.70
N LEU A 230 -0.76 2.81 26.03
CA LEU A 230 -0.96 4.09 26.72
C LEU A 230 0.32 4.95 26.70
N GLN A 231 1.49 4.33 26.85
CA GLN A 231 2.78 5.03 26.78
C GLN A 231 3.02 5.62 25.39
N GLN A 232 2.64 4.89 24.34
CA GLN A 232 2.67 5.39 22.96
C GLN A 232 1.73 6.59 22.77
N GLY A 233 0.52 6.53 23.33
CA GLY A 233 -0.46 7.62 23.25
C GLY A 233 -0.09 8.87 24.05
N THR A 234 0.80 8.75 25.04
CA THR A 234 1.26 9.86 25.91
C THR A 234 2.66 10.38 25.56
N GLY A 235 3.42 9.63 24.74
CA GLY A 235 4.83 9.93 24.46
C GLY A 235 5.79 9.48 25.55
N GLU A 236 5.35 8.59 26.46
CA GLU A 236 6.18 7.99 27.53
C GLU A 236 6.93 6.73 27.08
N ALA A 237 6.59 6.18 25.90
CA ALA A 237 7.32 5.05 25.33
C ALA A 237 8.70 5.53 24.83
N GLU A 238 9.77 5.04 25.47
CA GLU A 238 11.14 5.38 25.09
C GLU A 238 11.62 4.52 23.91
N TYR A 239 11.98 5.16 22.80
CA TYR A 239 12.70 4.57 21.67
C TYR A 239 14.20 4.92 21.74
N ILE A 240 15.01 4.36 20.84
CA ILE A 240 16.48 4.48 20.88
C ILE A 240 16.98 5.93 20.95
N ASP A 241 16.35 6.86 20.22
CA ASP A 241 16.76 8.28 20.18
C ASP A 241 16.16 9.12 21.32
N ASP A 242 15.20 8.56 22.07
CA ASP A 242 14.61 9.21 23.24
C ASP A 242 15.48 9.03 24.50
N MET A 243 16.39 8.04 24.48
CA MET A 243 17.33 7.79 25.56
C MET A 243 18.16 9.06 25.87
N PRO A 244 18.35 9.41 27.15
CA PRO A 244 19.15 10.56 27.52
C PRO A 244 20.58 10.47 26.97
N ASN A 245 21.08 11.58 26.44
CA ASN A 245 22.47 11.65 26.00
C ASN A 245 23.42 11.35 27.16
N ILE A 246 24.39 10.47 26.91
CA ILE A 246 25.42 10.12 27.90
C ILE A 246 26.53 11.18 27.85
N GLU A 247 27.11 11.54 28.99
CA GLU A 247 28.23 12.48 29.05
C GLU A 247 29.38 12.03 28.13
N GLY A 248 29.78 12.91 27.20
CA GLY A 248 30.80 12.60 26.20
C GLY A 248 30.31 11.84 24.97
N GLN A 249 29.00 11.62 24.80
CA GLN A 249 28.41 11.03 23.59
C GLN A 249 28.74 11.88 22.36
N LEU A 250 29.17 11.20 21.29
CA LEU A 250 29.49 11.80 19.99
C LEU A 250 28.40 11.47 18.97
N PHE A 251 28.28 12.31 17.94
CA PHE A 251 27.35 12.12 16.83
C PHE A 251 28.13 11.82 15.54
N GLY A 252 27.72 10.78 14.83
CA GLY A 252 28.32 10.37 13.55
C GLY A 252 27.39 10.65 12.38
N GLY A 253 27.95 11.16 11.27
CA GLY A 253 27.25 11.28 9.99
C GLY A 253 27.93 10.44 8.92
N LEU A 254 27.17 9.57 8.25
CA LEU A 254 27.70 8.74 7.15
C LEU A 254 27.85 9.56 5.86
N VAL A 255 29.01 9.44 5.22
CA VAL A 255 29.23 9.97 3.86
C VAL A 255 29.05 8.83 2.85
N LEU A 256 27.91 8.83 2.15
CA LEU A 256 27.53 7.77 1.22
C LEU A 256 28.01 8.04 -0.21
N SER A 257 28.20 6.97 -1.00
CA SER A 257 28.61 7.07 -2.41
C SER A 257 27.58 7.84 -3.24
N LYS A 258 28.05 8.75 -4.10
CA LYS A 258 27.20 9.45 -5.10
C LYS A 258 27.13 8.73 -6.45
N LYS A 259 27.85 7.62 -6.62
CA LYS A 259 27.96 6.86 -7.88
C LYS A 259 27.59 5.40 -7.66
N ALA A 260 26.81 4.84 -8.59
CA ALA A 260 26.31 3.48 -8.51
C ALA A 260 27.34 2.39 -8.87
N HIS A 261 28.24 2.67 -9.81
CA HIS A 261 29.33 1.76 -10.19
C HIS A 261 30.51 2.51 -10.78
N VAL A 262 31.70 1.94 -10.65
CA VAL A 262 32.91 2.40 -11.34
C VAL A 262 33.56 1.18 -12.03
N ASN A 263 33.33 1.06 -13.35
CA ASN A 263 33.81 0.09 -14.36
C ASN A 263 33.77 -1.43 -14.10
N ARG A 264 32.85 -2.16 -14.76
CA ARG A 264 32.97 -2.84 -16.09
C ARG A 264 31.65 -3.60 -16.40
N LYS A 265 31.27 -3.69 -17.69
CA LYS A 265 30.02 -4.28 -18.30
C LYS A 265 30.00 -5.82 -18.19
N GLU A 266 28.90 -6.59 -18.26
CA GLU A 266 27.71 -6.66 -19.16
C GLU A 266 26.57 -7.50 -18.52
N LEU A 267 25.38 -7.59 -19.16
CA LEU A 267 24.39 -8.66 -18.89
C LEU A 267 23.54 -9.03 -20.14
N THR A 268 23.02 -10.26 -20.20
CA THR A 268 22.35 -10.95 -21.33
C THR A 268 20.88 -11.37 -21.08
N ARG A 269 20.23 -11.87 -22.15
CA ARG A 269 18.79 -12.08 -22.47
C ARG A 269 17.96 -13.06 -21.60
N LYS A 270 16.64 -12.81 -21.55
CA LYS A 270 15.53 -13.55 -20.89
C LYS A 270 14.96 -14.74 -21.71
N LYS A 271 14.38 -15.73 -21.00
CA LYS A 271 13.49 -16.81 -21.50
C LYS A 271 12.23 -16.91 -20.60
N PRO A 272 11.12 -17.54 -21.06
CA PRO A 272 9.76 -17.23 -20.59
C PRO A 272 9.25 -17.89 -19.28
N THR A 273 10.07 -18.60 -18.48
CA THR A 273 9.62 -19.22 -17.20
C THR A 273 10.64 -19.09 -16.07
N ASP A 274 11.32 -17.94 -16.04
CA ASP A 274 12.32 -17.62 -15.03
C ASP A 274 11.81 -16.47 -14.15
N VAL A 275 11.83 -16.65 -12.84
CA VAL A 275 11.58 -15.58 -11.86
C VAL A 275 12.91 -14.89 -11.58
N TYR A 276 12.95 -13.56 -11.67
CA TYR A 276 14.17 -12.78 -11.44
C TYR A 276 13.96 -11.86 -10.23
N ASN A 277 14.81 -12.00 -9.20
CA ASN A 277 14.84 -11.14 -8.03
C ASN A 277 16.00 -10.14 -8.17
N ASN A 278 15.71 -8.84 -8.18
CA ASN A 278 16.75 -7.82 -8.10
C ASN A 278 17.31 -7.74 -6.68
N ALA A 279 18.51 -8.27 -6.46
CA ALA A 279 19.17 -8.31 -5.15
C ALA A 279 19.83 -6.98 -4.76
N GLY A 280 20.08 -6.09 -5.73
CA GLY A 280 20.95 -4.94 -5.53
C GLY A 280 22.43 -5.33 -5.48
N TYR A 281 23.22 -4.57 -4.71
CA TYR A 281 24.68 -4.65 -4.73
C TYR A 281 25.26 -5.96 -4.16
N SER A 282 24.72 -6.44 -3.05
CA SER A 282 25.09 -7.71 -2.41
C SER A 282 23.92 -8.69 -2.45
N GLN A 283 24.20 -9.96 -2.15
CA GLN A 283 23.15 -10.98 -2.10
C GLN A 283 22.20 -10.75 -0.91
N ASP A 284 22.71 -10.24 0.22
CA ASP A 284 21.98 -10.15 1.48
C ASP A 284 21.12 -11.42 1.72
N LEU A 285 19.82 -11.28 2.01
CA LEU A 285 18.87 -12.39 2.16
C LEU A 285 18.13 -12.75 0.85
N SER A 286 18.55 -12.20 -0.29
CA SER A 286 17.84 -12.34 -1.59
C SER A 286 17.73 -13.78 -2.10
N GLY A 287 18.66 -14.66 -1.72
CA GLY A 287 18.59 -16.09 -2.03
C GLY A 287 17.38 -16.74 -1.36
N VAL A 288 17.24 -16.57 -0.06
CA VAL A 288 16.13 -17.14 0.72
C VAL A 288 14.80 -16.50 0.33
N VAL A 289 14.79 -15.20 -0.01
CA VAL A 289 13.60 -14.52 -0.56
C VAL A 289 13.15 -15.16 -1.89
N MET A 290 14.09 -15.50 -2.77
CA MET A 290 13.76 -16.20 -4.01
C MET A 290 13.25 -17.62 -3.75
N ASP A 291 13.90 -18.38 -2.87
CA ASP A 291 13.44 -19.73 -2.49
C ASP A 291 11.99 -19.66 -1.99
N HIS A 292 11.70 -18.70 -1.10
CA HIS A 292 10.36 -18.50 -0.58
C HIS A 292 9.38 -18.11 -1.70
N ALA A 293 9.70 -17.13 -2.57
CA ALA A 293 8.86 -16.75 -3.70
C ALA A 293 8.46 -17.93 -4.59
N LEU A 294 9.40 -18.85 -4.89
CA LEU A 294 9.11 -20.06 -5.67
C LEU A 294 8.10 -20.99 -4.98
N THR A 295 8.09 -21.06 -3.65
CA THR A 295 7.15 -21.91 -2.88
C THR A 295 5.72 -21.36 -2.83
N TYR A 296 5.49 -20.16 -3.37
CA TYR A 296 4.18 -19.51 -3.48
C TYR A 296 3.74 -19.22 -4.91
N MET A 297 4.49 -19.69 -5.92
CA MET A 297 4.14 -19.59 -7.34
C MET A 297 2.88 -20.41 -7.72
N ASP A 298 2.45 -21.29 -6.83
CA ASP A 298 1.19 -22.02 -6.89
C ASP A 298 0.06 -21.31 -6.13
N SER A 299 0.35 -20.35 -5.24
CA SER A 299 -0.63 -19.70 -4.35
C SER A 299 -1.57 -20.74 -3.71
N CYS A 300 -2.86 -20.73 -4.02
CA CYS A 300 -3.84 -21.71 -3.53
C CYS A 300 -4.25 -22.77 -4.58
N TYR A 301 -3.49 -22.87 -5.68
CA TYR A 301 -3.88 -23.63 -6.87
C TYR A 301 -3.05 -24.90 -7.05
N TRP A 302 -3.71 -26.02 -7.26
CA TRP A 302 -3.07 -27.28 -7.57
C TRP A 302 -2.61 -27.32 -9.03
N ILE A 303 -1.30 -27.22 -9.23
CA ILE A 303 -0.66 -27.30 -10.54
C ILE A 303 0.05 -28.66 -10.64
N PRO A 304 -0.54 -29.68 -11.31
CA PRO A 304 -0.01 -31.03 -11.30
C PRO A 304 1.36 -31.17 -12.00
N HIS A 305 1.67 -30.25 -12.91
CA HIS A 305 2.94 -30.21 -13.64
C HIS A 305 3.49 -28.80 -13.63
N VAL A 306 4.58 -28.59 -12.88
CA VAL A 306 5.21 -27.29 -12.76
C VAL A 306 6.73 -27.43 -12.75
N HIS A 307 7.40 -26.47 -13.41
CA HIS A 307 8.85 -26.33 -13.37
C HIS A 307 9.18 -24.87 -13.08
N LEU A 308 9.79 -24.62 -11.93
CA LEU A 308 10.06 -23.28 -11.43
C LEU A 308 11.56 -23.04 -11.36
N ARG A 309 12.02 -21.88 -11.84
CA ARG A 309 13.41 -21.44 -11.76
C ARG A 309 13.48 -20.02 -11.26
N GLY A 310 14.30 -19.80 -10.24
CA GLY A 310 14.56 -18.49 -9.66
C GLY A 310 15.99 -18.04 -9.88
N HIS A 311 16.17 -16.75 -10.16
CA HIS A 311 17.46 -16.11 -10.37
C HIS A 311 17.62 -14.91 -9.46
N VAL A 312 18.73 -14.86 -8.73
CA VAL A 312 19.10 -13.70 -7.91
C VAL A 312 20.03 -12.81 -8.72
N CYS A 313 19.51 -11.65 -9.14
CA CYS A 313 20.17 -10.72 -10.04
C CYS A 313 20.90 -9.64 -9.24
N LYS A 314 22.23 -9.69 -9.23
CA LYS A 314 23.06 -8.60 -8.73
C LYS A 314 22.92 -7.38 -9.64
N THR A 315 22.65 -6.22 -9.06
CA THR A 315 22.56 -4.94 -9.78
C THR A 315 23.34 -3.85 -9.04
N ASN A 316 23.50 -2.69 -9.66
CA ASN A 316 24.17 -1.53 -9.07
C ASN A 316 23.19 -0.61 -8.32
N THR A 317 22.23 -1.19 -7.60
CA THR A 317 21.35 -0.48 -6.67
C THR A 317 21.71 -0.85 -5.22
N HIS A 318 21.11 -0.19 -4.24
CA HIS A 318 21.19 -0.61 -2.84
C HIS A 318 20.79 -2.08 -2.72
N SER A 319 21.47 -2.83 -1.85
CA SER A 319 21.09 -4.22 -1.55
C SER A 319 19.67 -4.24 -1.02
N ASN A 320 18.81 -5.01 -1.69
CA ASN A 320 17.49 -5.29 -1.18
C ASN A 320 17.61 -6.33 -0.06
N THR A 321 16.67 -6.28 0.87
CA THR A 321 16.60 -7.20 2.01
C THR A 321 15.20 -7.77 2.12
N THR A 322 14.90 -8.37 3.25
CA THR A 322 13.59 -8.94 3.54
C THR A 322 12.57 -7.85 3.79
N PHE A 323 11.34 -8.14 3.42
CA PHE A 323 10.19 -7.31 3.73
C PHE A 323 9.06 -8.22 4.20
N HIS A 324 8.05 -7.63 4.83
CA HIS A 324 6.86 -8.31 5.29
C HIS A 324 6.30 -9.25 4.20
N GLY A 325 6.28 -10.57 4.43
CA GLY A 325 5.86 -11.59 3.44
C GLY A 325 6.99 -12.34 2.74
N PHE A 326 8.22 -11.82 2.80
CA PHE A 326 9.45 -12.54 2.45
C PHE A 326 9.45 -13.16 1.04
N GLY A 327 8.95 -12.47 0.00
CA GLY A 327 8.89 -13.03 -1.36
C GLY A 327 7.58 -13.77 -1.69
N ALA A 328 6.78 -14.16 -0.69
CA ALA A 328 5.48 -14.77 -0.91
C ALA A 328 4.51 -13.85 -1.69
N PRO A 329 4.37 -12.54 -1.34
CA PRO A 329 3.49 -11.65 -2.09
C PRO A 329 3.82 -11.58 -3.58
N GLN A 330 5.12 -11.61 -3.94
CA GLN A 330 5.59 -11.60 -5.32
C GLN A 330 5.24 -12.92 -6.04
N GLY A 331 5.49 -14.06 -5.40
CA GLY A 331 5.14 -15.38 -5.96
C GLY A 331 3.64 -15.55 -6.18
N GLN A 332 2.84 -15.16 -5.18
CA GLN A 332 1.38 -15.24 -5.27
C GLN A 332 0.80 -14.23 -6.28
N TYR A 333 1.39 -13.03 -6.39
CA TYR A 333 1.02 -12.05 -7.40
C TYR A 333 1.21 -12.61 -8.81
N ILE A 334 2.36 -13.24 -9.08
CA ILE A 334 2.62 -13.88 -10.37
C ILE A 334 1.59 -14.99 -10.64
N ALA A 335 1.29 -15.83 -9.65
CA ALA A 335 0.27 -16.87 -9.77
C ALA A 335 -1.12 -16.28 -10.12
N GLU A 336 -1.51 -15.19 -9.45
CA GLU A 336 -2.77 -14.48 -9.69
C GLU A 336 -2.82 -13.76 -11.05
N CYS A 337 -1.69 -13.29 -11.57
CA CYS A 337 -1.59 -12.77 -12.94
C CYS A 337 -1.77 -13.89 -13.96
N ILE A 338 -1.12 -15.04 -13.75
CA ILE A 338 -1.23 -16.20 -14.65
C ILE A 338 -2.67 -16.71 -14.71
N ILE A 339 -3.33 -16.92 -13.57
CA ILE A 339 -4.70 -17.44 -13.56
C ILE A 339 -5.70 -16.47 -14.21
N ARG A 340 -5.51 -15.14 -14.05
CA ARG A 340 -6.33 -14.14 -14.75
C ARG A 340 -6.09 -14.13 -16.24
N ALA A 341 -4.83 -14.21 -16.69
CA ALA A 341 -4.51 -14.28 -18.11
C ALA A 341 -5.13 -15.53 -18.77
N ILE A 342 -5.11 -16.67 -18.07
CA ILE A 342 -5.79 -17.89 -18.52
C ILE A 342 -7.31 -17.68 -18.55
N ALA A 343 -7.90 -17.10 -17.50
CA ALA A 343 -9.33 -16.84 -17.43
C ALA A 343 -9.81 -15.93 -18.58
N ASP A 344 -9.08 -14.85 -18.86
CA ASP A 344 -9.36 -13.95 -19.97
C ASP A 344 -9.24 -14.66 -21.32
N HIS A 345 -8.20 -15.46 -21.52
CA HIS A 345 -8.01 -16.21 -22.77
C HIS A 345 -9.10 -17.27 -23.00
N LEU A 346 -9.59 -17.88 -21.92
CA LEU A 346 -10.68 -18.86 -21.97
C LEU A 346 -12.08 -18.23 -21.95
N GLU A 347 -12.17 -16.90 -21.84
CA GLU A 347 -13.44 -16.17 -21.66
C GLU A 347 -14.28 -16.72 -20.50
N MET A 348 -13.62 -17.14 -19.42
CA MET A 348 -14.25 -17.74 -18.24
C MET A 348 -14.13 -16.82 -17.04
N SER A 349 -15.08 -16.90 -16.10
CA SER A 349 -14.94 -16.23 -14.81
C SER A 349 -13.65 -16.69 -14.13
N VAL A 350 -12.85 -15.72 -13.69
CA VAL A 350 -11.63 -16.02 -12.94
C VAL A 350 -11.93 -16.73 -11.63
N ASP A 351 -13.07 -16.42 -10.97
CA ASP A 351 -13.46 -17.09 -9.73
C ASP A 351 -13.84 -18.56 -9.96
N GLU A 352 -14.48 -18.84 -11.11
CA GLU A 352 -14.73 -20.22 -11.53
C GLU A 352 -13.42 -20.95 -11.80
N LEU A 353 -12.45 -20.30 -12.47
CA LEU A 353 -11.13 -20.89 -12.73
C LEU A 353 -10.37 -21.16 -11.43
N ARG A 354 -10.40 -20.21 -10.49
CA ARG A 354 -9.82 -20.36 -9.16
C ARG A 354 -10.40 -21.58 -8.47
N TRP A 355 -11.72 -21.65 -8.37
CA TRP A 355 -12.42 -22.73 -7.68
C TRP A 355 -12.06 -24.10 -8.24
N LYS A 356 -12.05 -24.24 -9.57
CA LYS A 356 -11.66 -25.49 -10.26
C LYS A 356 -10.22 -25.92 -9.99
N ASN A 357 -9.33 -24.96 -9.73
CA ASN A 357 -7.92 -25.23 -9.51
C ASN A 357 -7.51 -25.16 -8.03
N LEU A 358 -8.42 -24.89 -7.08
CA LEU A 358 -8.06 -24.91 -5.67
C LEU A 358 -7.51 -26.28 -5.27
N TYR A 359 -6.54 -26.28 -4.35
CA TYR A 359 -6.10 -27.51 -3.71
C TYR A 359 -7.28 -28.26 -3.07
N MET A 360 -7.13 -29.58 -2.98
CA MET A 360 -7.88 -30.47 -2.11
C MET A 360 -6.98 -30.97 -0.99
N GLU A 361 -7.57 -31.28 0.16
CA GLU A 361 -6.82 -31.81 1.30
C GLU A 361 -6.05 -33.09 0.93
N GLY A 362 -4.80 -33.17 1.39
CA GLY A 362 -3.86 -34.25 1.11
C GLY A 362 -3.09 -34.10 -0.20
N GLN A 363 -3.44 -33.16 -1.08
CA GLN A 363 -2.64 -32.89 -2.27
C GLN A 363 -1.28 -32.29 -1.92
N LEU A 364 -0.30 -32.58 -2.78
CA LEU A 364 1.09 -32.16 -2.61
C LEU A 364 1.33 -30.79 -3.25
N THR A 365 2.04 -29.92 -2.53
CA THR A 365 2.63 -28.70 -3.09
C THR A 365 3.76 -29.04 -4.10
N PRO A 366 4.27 -28.07 -4.88
CA PRO A 366 5.40 -28.30 -5.79
C PRO A 366 6.68 -28.80 -5.10
N PHE A 367 6.79 -28.60 -3.79
CA PHE A 367 7.89 -29.07 -2.93
C PHE A 367 7.51 -30.31 -2.10
N LEU A 368 6.47 -31.03 -2.53
CA LEU A 368 6.01 -32.32 -1.99
C LEU A 368 5.57 -32.30 -0.52
N GLN A 369 5.20 -31.14 0.02
CA GLN A 369 4.54 -31.08 1.32
C GLN A 369 3.04 -31.34 1.12
N PRO A 370 2.44 -32.32 1.82
CA PRO A 370 0.99 -32.49 1.80
C PRO A 370 0.31 -31.32 2.53
N LEU A 371 -0.76 -30.79 1.92
CA LEU A 371 -1.61 -29.79 2.58
C LEU A 371 -2.64 -30.51 3.47
N GLN A 372 -2.53 -30.26 4.78
CA GLN A 372 -3.47 -30.71 5.81
C GLN A 372 -4.23 -29.49 6.36
N ASP A 373 -5.42 -29.69 6.93
CA ASP A 373 -6.26 -28.62 7.49
C ASP A 373 -6.57 -27.53 6.44
N TRP A 374 -7.04 -27.94 5.26
CA TRP A 374 -7.28 -27.03 4.12
C TRP A 374 -8.64 -26.34 4.21
N HIS A 375 -8.65 -25.09 4.66
CA HIS A 375 -9.85 -24.29 4.94
C HIS A 375 -10.18 -23.24 3.88
N VAL A 376 -9.33 -22.98 2.88
CA VAL A 376 -9.57 -21.94 1.85
C VAL A 376 -10.96 -22.05 1.19
N PRO A 377 -11.46 -23.23 0.76
CA PRO A 377 -12.80 -23.34 0.18
C PRO A 377 -13.91 -22.90 1.15
N GLN A 378 -13.78 -23.27 2.43
CA GLN A 378 -14.71 -22.87 3.48
C GLN A 378 -14.66 -21.35 3.73
N ILE A 379 -13.45 -20.79 3.81
CA ILE A 379 -13.23 -19.34 4.01
C ILE A 379 -13.88 -18.55 2.88
N ILE A 380 -13.63 -18.93 1.62
CA ILE A 380 -14.24 -18.29 0.44
C ILE A 380 -15.77 -18.38 0.52
N THR A 381 -16.31 -19.56 0.82
CA THR A 381 -17.77 -19.78 0.87
C THR A 381 -18.43 -18.91 1.95
N GLN A 382 -17.86 -18.88 3.16
CA GLN A 382 -18.36 -18.04 4.25
C GLN A 382 -18.23 -16.55 3.92
N LEU A 383 -17.07 -16.12 3.41
CA LEU A 383 -16.81 -14.73 3.07
C LEU A 383 -17.78 -14.23 1.99
N LYS A 384 -18.01 -15.02 0.93
CA LYS A 384 -18.99 -14.70 -0.11
C LYS A 384 -20.42 -14.53 0.44
N ALA A 385 -20.81 -15.42 1.35
CA ALA A 385 -22.14 -15.37 1.96
C ALA A 385 -22.30 -14.17 2.90
N GLU A 386 -21.29 -13.87 3.72
CA GLU A 386 -21.31 -12.76 4.68
C GLU A 386 -21.22 -11.39 4.00
N SER A 387 -20.55 -11.29 2.85
CA SER A 387 -20.38 -10.03 2.12
C SER A 387 -21.45 -9.79 1.04
N ASP A 388 -22.36 -10.73 0.80
CA ASP A 388 -23.30 -10.74 -0.34
C ASP A 388 -22.59 -10.57 -1.70
N TYR A 389 -21.50 -11.33 -1.89
CA TYR A 389 -20.56 -11.15 -3.01
C TYR A 389 -21.23 -11.21 -4.38
N ASP A 390 -22.07 -12.20 -4.63
CA ASP A 390 -22.66 -12.42 -5.96
C ASP A 390 -23.62 -11.28 -6.34
N ALA A 391 -24.37 -10.74 -5.38
CA ALA A 391 -25.18 -9.53 -5.61
C ALA A 391 -24.30 -8.32 -5.90
N HIS A 392 -23.17 -8.22 -5.20
CA HIS A 392 -22.23 -7.12 -5.42
C HIS A 392 -21.57 -7.16 -6.80
N VAL A 393 -21.18 -8.34 -7.29
CA VAL A 393 -20.69 -8.53 -8.66
C VAL A 393 -21.72 -8.03 -9.67
N GLN A 394 -22.98 -8.44 -9.55
CA GLN A 394 -24.06 -8.02 -10.46
C GLN A 394 -24.29 -6.50 -10.44
N GLN A 395 -24.28 -5.89 -9.26
CA GLN A 395 -24.42 -4.43 -9.13
C GLN A 395 -23.29 -3.68 -9.86
N ARG A 396 -22.06 -4.20 -9.83
CA ARG A 396 -20.88 -3.57 -10.44
C ARG A 396 -20.90 -3.75 -11.95
N GLU A 397 -21.32 -4.91 -12.44
CA GLU A 397 -21.59 -5.13 -13.87
C GLU A 397 -22.65 -4.16 -14.41
N GLU A 398 -23.74 -3.97 -13.67
CA GLU A 398 -24.80 -3.04 -14.06
C GLU A 398 -24.34 -1.58 -14.01
N PHE A 399 -23.58 -1.21 -12.95
CA PHE A 399 -22.94 0.10 -12.87
C PHE A 399 -22.05 0.32 -14.10
N ASN A 400 -21.19 -0.64 -14.44
CA ASN A 400 -20.27 -0.54 -15.58
C ASN A 400 -20.96 -0.52 -16.94
N ARG A 401 -22.19 -1.02 -17.07
CA ARG A 401 -23.02 -0.87 -18.28
C ARG A 401 -23.62 0.53 -18.41
N THR A 402 -23.96 1.13 -17.28
CA THR A 402 -24.62 2.44 -17.19
C THR A 402 -23.64 3.60 -17.30
N TYR A 403 -22.54 3.53 -16.55
CA TYR A 403 -21.55 4.60 -16.36
C TYR A 403 -20.34 4.35 -17.26
N LYS A 404 -19.92 5.33 -18.06
CA LYS A 404 -18.84 5.21 -19.06
C LYS A 404 -17.51 5.78 -18.56
N ARG A 405 -17.55 6.83 -17.74
CA ARG A 405 -16.43 7.64 -17.23
C ARG A 405 -16.02 7.26 -15.81
N LYS A 406 -16.82 6.48 -15.12
CA LYS A 406 -16.57 5.85 -13.82
C LYS A 406 -16.77 4.35 -14.00
N LYS A 407 -15.82 3.56 -13.50
CA LYS A 407 -15.93 2.11 -13.50
C LYS A 407 -15.69 1.57 -12.11
N GLN A 408 -16.45 0.56 -11.75
CA GLN A 408 -16.28 -0.18 -10.52
C GLN A 408 -15.66 -1.54 -10.82
N GLY A 409 -14.86 -2.02 -9.88
CA GLY A 409 -14.23 -3.31 -9.97
C GLY A 409 -14.37 -4.06 -8.67
N ILE A 410 -14.42 -5.39 -8.76
CA ILE A 410 -14.49 -6.29 -7.61
C ILE A 410 -13.55 -7.46 -7.85
N SER A 411 -12.83 -7.90 -6.82
CA SER A 411 -11.98 -9.08 -6.91
C SER A 411 -11.98 -9.88 -5.62
N LEU A 412 -12.07 -11.20 -5.75
CA LEU A 412 -11.84 -12.16 -4.69
C LEU A 412 -10.48 -12.83 -4.90
N ILE A 413 -9.61 -12.82 -3.88
CA ILE A 413 -8.36 -13.58 -3.90
C ILE A 413 -8.17 -14.40 -2.61
N PRO A 414 -7.75 -15.67 -2.73
CA PRO A 414 -7.32 -16.48 -1.59
C PRO A 414 -5.82 -16.34 -1.33
N THR A 415 -5.40 -16.69 -0.11
CA THR A 415 -3.99 -16.81 0.26
C THR A 415 -3.76 -18.03 1.15
N ARG A 416 -2.58 -18.63 1.01
CA ARG A 416 -1.98 -19.54 1.98
C ARG A 416 -0.56 -19.07 2.27
N PHE A 417 -0.14 -19.12 3.51
CA PHE A 417 1.18 -18.69 3.96
C PHE A 417 1.76 -19.73 4.90
N GLY A 418 2.96 -20.23 4.61
CA GLY A 418 3.64 -21.24 5.41
C GLY A 418 4.44 -20.64 6.56
N LEU A 419 4.35 -21.22 7.76
CA LEU A 419 5.00 -20.70 8.95
C LEU A 419 6.14 -21.61 9.41
N SER A 420 7.36 -21.07 9.31
CA SER A 420 8.64 -21.52 9.87
C SER A 420 9.73 -20.73 9.15
N PHE A 421 10.97 -20.78 9.65
CA PHE A 421 12.12 -20.54 8.80
C PHE A 421 12.31 -21.75 7.88
N SER A 422 11.92 -21.60 6.62
CA SER A 422 11.80 -22.68 5.63
C SER A 422 13.07 -23.54 5.47
N THR A 423 14.12 -22.98 4.88
CA THR A 423 15.41 -23.68 4.63
C THR A 423 16.43 -23.44 5.75
N ALA A 424 16.26 -22.38 6.54
CA ALA A 424 17.12 -22.07 7.69
C ALA A 424 16.61 -22.74 8.98
N VAL A 425 16.59 -24.08 8.99
CA VAL A 425 16.00 -24.91 10.06
C VAL A 425 16.51 -24.53 11.47
N HIS A 426 17.79 -24.18 11.58
CA HIS A 426 18.42 -23.77 12.83
C HIS A 426 17.83 -22.51 13.45
N LEU A 427 17.08 -21.69 12.72
CA LEU A 427 16.41 -20.49 13.25
C LEU A 427 15.06 -20.79 13.92
N ASN A 428 14.55 -22.01 13.82
CA ASN A 428 13.27 -22.41 14.44
C ASN A 428 13.45 -22.83 15.90
N GLN A 429 14.04 -21.94 16.70
CA GLN A 429 14.28 -22.15 18.12
C GLN A 429 14.11 -20.84 18.91
N ALA A 430 13.72 -20.94 20.18
CA ALA A 430 13.68 -19.81 21.10
C ALA A 430 13.98 -20.24 22.53
N GLY A 431 14.49 -19.29 23.32
CA GLY A 431 14.71 -19.42 24.76
C GLY A 431 13.96 -18.33 25.53
N ALA A 432 13.56 -18.63 26.77
CA ALA A 432 12.86 -17.69 27.63
C ALA A 432 13.16 -17.98 29.13
N PRO A 433 13.96 -17.15 29.82
CA PRO A 433 14.06 -17.19 31.26
C PRO A 433 12.82 -16.58 31.94
N VAL A 434 12.36 -17.23 33.00
CA VAL A 434 11.27 -16.75 33.86
C VAL A 434 11.69 -16.84 35.32
N HIS A 435 11.47 -15.75 36.06
CA HIS A 435 11.82 -15.63 37.47
C HIS A 435 10.58 -15.24 38.27
N ILE A 436 10.31 -15.94 39.37
CA ILE A 436 9.26 -15.56 40.35
C ILE A 436 9.96 -15.00 41.58
N TYR A 437 9.69 -13.73 41.89
CA TYR A 437 10.22 -13.09 43.09
C TYR A 437 9.42 -13.47 44.33
N ASN A 438 10.03 -13.26 45.50
CA ASN A 438 9.45 -13.61 46.80
C ASN A 438 8.14 -12.86 47.10
N ASP A 439 7.86 -11.74 46.44
CA ASP A 439 6.61 -11.00 46.56
C ASP A 439 5.50 -11.50 45.61
N GLY A 440 5.78 -12.49 44.77
CA GLY A 440 4.86 -13.07 43.80
C GLY A 440 4.97 -12.48 42.39
N SER A 441 5.70 -11.37 42.23
CA SER A 441 5.90 -10.77 40.91
C SER A 441 6.76 -11.66 40.02
N VAL A 442 6.50 -11.63 38.72
CA VAL A 442 7.16 -12.48 37.74
C VAL A 442 7.88 -11.60 36.71
N LEU A 443 9.19 -11.79 36.60
CA LEU A 443 9.99 -11.20 35.53
C LEU A 443 10.19 -12.22 34.42
N LEU A 444 9.72 -11.85 33.23
CA LEU A 444 9.82 -12.62 32.01
C LEU A 444 10.74 -11.92 31.01
N ALA A 445 11.70 -12.66 30.45
CA ALA A 445 12.41 -12.27 29.24
C ALA A 445 12.36 -13.38 28.19
N HIS A 446 12.51 -13.03 26.92
CA HIS A 446 12.53 -13.96 25.81
C HIS A 446 13.32 -13.39 24.64
N GLY A 447 13.65 -14.24 23.66
CA GLY A 447 14.49 -13.85 22.53
C GLY A 447 13.82 -12.97 21.47
N GLY A 448 12.48 -12.97 21.40
CA GLY A 448 11.75 -12.12 20.47
C GLY A 448 11.73 -10.64 20.86
N THR A 449 11.57 -9.74 19.89
CA THR A 449 11.62 -8.28 20.02
C THR A 449 10.26 -7.65 19.72
N GLU A 450 9.85 -6.66 20.49
CA GLU A 450 8.64 -5.87 20.22
C GLU A 450 8.90 -4.85 19.11
N MET A 451 8.03 -4.82 18.09
CA MET A 451 8.04 -3.89 16.96
C MET A 451 6.63 -3.41 16.62
N GLY A 452 5.69 -3.48 17.58
CA GLY A 452 4.29 -3.07 17.46
C GLY A 452 3.32 -4.21 17.22
N GLN A 453 3.82 -5.44 17.01
CA GLN A 453 3.02 -6.66 16.83
C GLN A 453 2.46 -7.21 18.15
N GLY A 454 2.76 -6.58 19.28
CA GLY A 454 2.26 -6.95 20.61
C GLY A 454 2.74 -8.33 21.06
N LEU A 455 3.98 -8.68 20.72
CA LEU A 455 4.60 -9.92 21.12
C LEU A 455 4.70 -10.01 22.64
N TYR A 456 5.14 -8.93 23.30
CA TYR A 456 5.30 -8.88 24.75
C TYR A 456 3.97 -9.11 25.48
N ALA A 457 2.89 -8.51 24.98
CA ALA A 457 1.53 -8.74 25.50
C ALA A 457 1.15 -10.22 25.43
N LYS A 458 1.36 -10.86 24.27
CA LYS A 458 1.06 -12.29 24.08
C LYS A 458 1.89 -13.18 25.02
N MET A 459 3.17 -12.88 25.20
CA MET A 459 4.04 -13.66 26.09
C MET A 459 3.62 -13.53 27.56
N CYS A 460 3.21 -12.33 28.00
CA CYS A 460 2.66 -12.13 29.34
C CYS A 460 1.33 -12.87 29.52
N GLN A 461 0.45 -12.89 28.51
CA GLN A 461 -0.79 -13.66 28.56
C GLN A 461 -0.55 -15.17 28.72
N ILE A 462 0.45 -15.73 28.00
CA ILE A 462 0.85 -17.13 28.13
C ILE A 462 1.39 -17.40 29.54
N ALA A 463 2.33 -16.59 30.03
CA ALA A 463 2.90 -16.76 31.36
C ALA A 463 1.84 -16.68 32.46
N ALA A 464 0.94 -15.69 32.39
CA ALA A 464 -0.14 -15.51 33.35
C ALA A 464 -1.12 -16.69 33.35
N LEU A 465 -1.43 -17.26 32.18
CA LEU A 465 -2.27 -18.46 32.06
C LEU A 465 -1.58 -19.67 32.70
N GLU A 466 -0.33 -19.94 32.31
CA GLU A 466 0.43 -21.12 32.76
C GLU A 466 0.71 -21.08 34.26
N LEU A 467 1.15 -19.95 34.82
CA LEU A 467 1.44 -19.80 36.26
C LEU A 467 0.18 -19.61 37.12
N ASN A 468 -1.01 -19.65 36.51
CA ASN A 468 -2.30 -19.39 37.15
C ASN A 468 -2.32 -18.11 38.01
N CYS A 469 -1.73 -17.02 37.52
CA CYS A 469 -1.66 -15.74 38.23
C CYS A 469 -2.33 -14.60 37.45
N PRO A 470 -2.68 -13.49 38.12
CA PRO A 470 -3.13 -12.27 37.45
C PRO A 470 -2.08 -11.72 36.47
N LEU A 471 -2.53 -11.06 35.39
CA LEU A 471 -1.63 -10.54 34.35
C LEU A 471 -0.73 -9.41 34.86
N ASP A 472 -1.23 -8.62 35.79
CA ASP A 472 -0.53 -7.51 36.48
C ASP A 472 0.64 -7.98 37.36
N GLU A 473 0.72 -9.27 37.67
CA GLU A 473 1.90 -9.85 38.34
C GLU A 473 3.03 -10.19 37.35
N ILE A 474 2.77 -10.18 36.04
CA ILE A 474 3.76 -10.48 35.00
C ILE A 474 4.33 -9.17 34.43
N PHE A 475 5.66 -9.06 34.44
CA PHE A 475 6.38 -7.97 33.82
C PHE A 475 7.41 -8.49 32.82
N THR A 476 7.48 -7.85 31.66
CA THR A 476 8.56 -8.07 30.67
C THR A 476 9.20 -6.73 30.34
N SER A 477 10.54 -6.69 30.46
CA SER A 477 11.30 -5.43 30.39
C SER A 477 11.78 -5.17 28.97
N GLU A 478 12.74 -5.98 28.50
CA GLU A 478 13.44 -5.79 27.24
C GLU A 478 13.93 -7.13 26.69
N THR A 479 14.38 -7.12 25.43
CA THR A 479 15.11 -8.22 24.82
C THR A 479 16.60 -7.93 24.90
N SER A 480 17.37 -8.75 25.62
CA SER A 480 18.81 -8.52 25.78
C SER A 480 19.64 -9.79 25.68
N SER A 481 20.79 -9.71 25.02
CA SER A 481 21.68 -10.86 24.78
C SER A 481 22.36 -11.39 26.04
N ASN A 482 22.34 -10.63 27.14
CA ASN A 482 22.80 -11.08 28.46
C ASN A 482 21.79 -11.99 29.18
N THR A 483 20.50 -11.94 28.80
CA THR A 483 19.42 -12.75 29.39
C THR A 483 19.09 -13.93 28.50
N VAL A 484 19.05 -13.73 27.19
CA VAL A 484 18.79 -14.79 26.20
C VAL A 484 19.88 -14.77 25.13
N ALA A 485 20.74 -15.78 25.15
CA ALA A 485 21.80 -15.93 24.15
C ALA A 485 21.28 -16.60 22.86
N ASN A 486 21.97 -16.34 21.74
CA ASN A 486 21.77 -17.03 20.46
C ASN A 486 20.32 -16.99 19.92
N THR A 487 19.64 -15.86 20.11
CA THR A 487 18.26 -15.67 19.68
C THR A 487 18.17 -15.62 18.16
N SER A 488 17.17 -16.30 17.59
CA SER A 488 16.82 -16.14 16.19
C SER A 488 16.17 -14.76 15.95
N PRO A 489 16.24 -14.19 14.73
CA PRO A 489 15.60 -12.92 14.45
C PRO A 489 14.08 -13.03 14.65
N THR A 490 13.44 -11.94 15.09
CA THR A 490 11.97 -11.88 15.18
C THR A 490 11.38 -11.72 13.79
N ALA A 491 11.11 -12.85 13.12
CA ALA A 491 10.67 -12.91 11.72
C ALA A 491 9.86 -14.18 11.41
N ALA A 492 9.53 -14.41 10.13
CA ALA A 492 8.86 -15.60 9.61
C ALA A 492 7.49 -15.90 10.26
N SER A 493 6.81 -14.87 10.76
CA SER A 493 5.52 -14.95 11.48
C SER A 493 5.48 -15.92 12.67
N SER A 494 6.63 -16.41 13.13
CA SER A 494 6.75 -17.48 14.13
C SER A 494 7.18 -16.97 15.51
N GLY A 495 7.31 -15.65 15.69
CA GLY A 495 7.78 -15.03 16.93
C GLY A 495 6.93 -15.41 18.14
N SER A 496 5.60 -15.39 18.02
CA SER A 496 4.69 -15.81 19.10
C SER A 496 4.74 -17.31 19.35
N ASP A 497 4.87 -18.13 18.30
CA ASP A 497 4.94 -19.58 18.42
C ASP A 497 6.21 -20.00 19.15
N LEU A 498 7.37 -19.53 18.68
CA LEU A 498 8.66 -19.92 19.21
C LEU A 498 8.83 -19.43 20.65
N ASN A 499 8.64 -18.13 20.88
CA ASN A 499 8.83 -17.56 22.21
C ASN A 499 7.71 -18.00 23.16
N GLY A 500 6.47 -18.16 22.68
CA GLY A 500 5.34 -18.60 23.51
C GLY A 500 5.54 -20.00 24.04
N MET A 501 5.99 -20.93 23.20
CA MET A 501 6.33 -22.29 23.63
C MET A 501 7.54 -22.32 24.58
N ALA A 502 8.54 -21.45 24.37
CA ALA A 502 9.66 -21.33 25.30
C ALA A 502 9.19 -20.81 26.67
N VAL A 503 8.35 -19.78 26.70
CA VAL A 503 7.75 -19.22 27.94
C VAL A 503 6.91 -20.28 28.64
N GLN A 504 6.06 -20.99 27.91
CA GLN A 504 5.27 -22.10 28.45
C GLN A 504 6.18 -23.16 29.09
N HIS A 505 7.26 -23.57 28.41
CA HIS A 505 8.21 -24.53 28.96
C HIS A 505 8.87 -24.06 30.26
N ALA A 506 9.22 -22.77 30.38
CA ALA A 506 9.77 -22.21 31.61
C ALA A 506 8.73 -22.23 32.75
N CYS A 507 7.48 -21.83 32.46
CA CYS A 507 6.39 -21.81 33.43
C CYS A 507 6.04 -23.22 33.92
N GLN A 508 6.05 -24.22 33.05
CA GLN A 508 5.83 -25.62 33.42
C GLN A 508 6.91 -26.15 34.38
N GLN A 509 8.17 -25.79 34.18
CA GLN A 509 9.25 -26.13 35.13
C GLN A 509 9.01 -25.48 36.50
N LEU A 510 8.60 -24.20 36.53
CA LEU A 510 8.29 -23.49 37.77
C LEU A 510 7.08 -24.09 38.49
N ASN A 511 6.01 -24.41 37.76
CA ASN A 511 4.85 -25.09 38.32
C ASN A 511 5.22 -26.44 38.92
N ALA A 512 6.08 -27.23 38.27
CA ALA A 512 6.57 -28.48 38.83
C ALA A 512 7.36 -28.27 40.13
N CYS A 513 8.12 -27.17 40.25
CA CYS A 513 8.78 -26.79 41.51
C CYS A 513 7.78 -26.34 42.60
N LEU A 514 6.69 -25.67 42.22
CA LEU A 514 5.67 -25.15 43.13
C LEU A 514 4.60 -26.19 43.51
N GLU A 515 4.48 -27.29 42.78
CA GLU A 515 3.48 -28.35 42.97
C GLU A 515 3.36 -28.84 44.42
N PRO A 516 4.45 -29.12 45.18
CA PRO A 516 4.34 -29.53 46.59
C PRO A 516 3.68 -28.47 47.48
N PHE A 517 3.88 -27.19 47.16
CA PHE A 517 3.28 -26.08 47.89
C PHE A 517 1.81 -25.92 47.51
N CYS A 518 1.47 -26.05 46.23
CA CYS A 518 0.08 -26.07 45.77
C CYS A 518 -0.75 -27.16 46.47
N GLN A 519 -0.16 -28.34 46.67
CA GLN A 519 -0.79 -29.45 47.40
C GLN A 519 -0.90 -29.20 48.92
N LYS A 520 0.08 -28.51 49.52
CA LYS A 520 0.11 -28.20 50.96
C LYS A 520 -0.87 -27.08 51.34
N TYR A 521 -1.00 -26.07 50.49
CA TYR A 521 -1.95 -24.98 50.66
C TYR A 521 -3.29 -25.35 49.98
N SER A 522 -3.67 -24.63 48.93
CA SER A 522 -4.80 -24.95 48.05
C SER A 522 -4.50 -24.51 46.61
N ALA A 523 -5.20 -25.07 45.62
CA ALA A 523 -4.99 -24.72 44.21
C ALA A 523 -5.19 -23.22 43.89
N ASP A 524 -6.07 -22.53 44.63
CA ASP A 524 -6.37 -21.10 44.43
C ASP A 524 -5.45 -20.16 45.24
N THR A 525 -4.37 -20.68 45.81
CA THR A 525 -3.45 -19.88 46.64
C THR A 525 -2.73 -18.84 45.76
N PRO A 526 -2.71 -17.56 46.15
CA PRO A 526 -1.99 -16.53 45.38
C PRO A 526 -0.50 -16.87 45.21
N LEU A 527 0.04 -16.60 44.03
CA LEU A 527 1.43 -16.91 43.66
C LEU A 527 2.44 -16.36 44.68
N LYS A 528 2.19 -15.17 45.24
CA LYS A 528 2.96 -14.57 46.34
C LYS A 528 3.15 -15.50 47.54
N THR A 529 2.10 -16.19 47.97
CA THR A 529 2.16 -17.07 49.14
C THR A 529 2.96 -18.33 48.82
N LEU A 530 2.76 -18.89 47.62
CA LEU A 530 3.49 -20.05 47.13
C LEU A 530 4.99 -19.74 46.96
N ALA A 531 5.31 -18.61 46.34
CA ALA A 531 6.68 -18.14 46.14
C ALA A 531 7.39 -17.91 47.48
N HIS A 532 6.72 -17.29 48.45
CA HIS A 532 7.29 -17.08 49.77
C HIS A 532 7.59 -18.39 50.50
N ALA A 533 6.66 -19.34 50.47
CA ALA A 533 6.85 -20.65 51.08
C ALA A 533 8.00 -21.43 50.42
N ALA A 534 8.06 -21.41 49.08
CA ALA A 534 9.11 -22.05 48.31
C ALA A 534 10.49 -21.44 48.59
N TYR A 535 10.58 -20.12 48.71
CA TYR A 535 11.81 -19.42 49.10
C TYR A 535 12.32 -19.85 50.48
N LEU A 536 11.43 -19.96 51.48
CA LEU A 536 11.81 -20.41 52.84
C LEU A 536 12.34 -21.86 52.84
N GLU A 537 11.87 -22.69 51.91
CA GLU A 537 12.37 -24.06 51.74
C GLU A 537 13.60 -24.14 50.81
N ARG A 538 14.13 -22.99 50.35
CA ARG A 538 15.30 -22.84 49.47
C ARG A 538 15.10 -23.44 48.08
N MET A 539 13.87 -23.38 47.58
CA MET A 539 13.55 -23.80 46.22
C MET A 539 13.98 -22.74 45.21
N ASN A 540 14.49 -23.19 44.06
CA ASN A 540 14.87 -22.29 42.97
C ASN A 540 13.61 -21.84 42.20
N LEU A 541 13.32 -20.55 42.22
CA LEU A 541 12.19 -19.92 41.50
C LEU A 541 12.64 -19.23 40.21
N SER A 542 13.60 -19.85 39.52
CA SER A 542 14.13 -19.41 38.24
C SER A 542 14.21 -20.60 37.28
N ALA A 543 13.60 -20.49 36.11
CA ALA A 543 13.62 -21.53 35.08
C ALA A 543 13.99 -20.97 33.71
N ASN A 544 14.63 -21.80 32.89
CA ASN A 544 14.98 -21.49 31.51
C ASN A 544 14.14 -22.36 30.57
N GLY A 545 13.23 -21.70 29.86
CA GLY A 545 12.44 -22.27 28.79
C GLY A 545 13.23 -22.38 27.50
N TYR A 546 12.91 -23.40 26.70
CA TYR A 546 13.52 -23.60 25.39
C TYR A 546 12.56 -24.37 24.50
N TYR A 547 12.41 -23.93 23.26
CA TYR A 547 11.59 -24.60 22.27
C TYR A 547 12.36 -24.78 20.97
N LYS A 548 12.21 -25.97 20.39
CA LYS A 548 12.68 -26.33 19.05
C LYS A 548 11.48 -26.82 18.26
N MET A 549 11.13 -26.13 17.19
CA MET A 549 9.97 -26.50 16.37
C MET A 549 10.16 -27.92 15.79
N PRO A 550 9.20 -28.85 16.03
CA PRO A 550 9.31 -30.22 15.56
C PRO A 550 8.93 -30.34 14.07
N THR A 551 9.13 -31.55 13.52
CA THR A 551 8.63 -32.02 12.21
C THR A 551 9.08 -31.28 10.94
N ILE A 552 9.73 -30.12 11.03
CA ILE A 552 10.28 -29.39 9.87
C ILE A 552 11.71 -29.83 9.54
N GLY A 553 12.14 -29.58 8.30
CA GLY A 553 13.52 -29.84 7.89
C GLY A 553 13.74 -30.04 6.39
N CYS A 554 12.90 -29.44 5.54
CA CYS A 554 13.00 -29.62 4.10
C CYS A 554 14.39 -29.21 3.58
N ILE A 555 14.97 -30.05 2.72
CA ILE A 555 16.21 -29.75 1.99
C ILE A 555 15.83 -29.46 0.54
N TRP A 556 16.19 -28.28 0.05
CA TRP A 556 15.87 -27.87 -1.31
C TRP A 556 16.40 -28.86 -2.34
N GLY A 557 15.56 -29.24 -3.30
CA GLY A 557 15.89 -30.23 -4.34
C GLY A 557 15.82 -31.68 -3.87
N ASN A 558 15.51 -31.97 -2.60
CA ASN A 558 15.15 -33.31 -2.18
C ASN A 558 13.68 -33.60 -2.54
N TYR A 559 13.48 -34.45 -3.54
CA TYR A 559 12.14 -34.91 -3.96
C TYR A 559 11.85 -36.35 -3.53
N VAL A 560 12.69 -36.94 -2.67
CA VAL A 560 12.51 -38.27 -2.12
C VAL A 560 12.27 -38.12 -0.62
N ASP A 561 11.03 -38.37 -0.20
CA ASP A 561 10.56 -38.29 1.19
C ASP A 561 11.01 -37.01 1.94
N PRO A 562 10.74 -35.80 1.40
CA PRO A 562 11.17 -34.58 2.06
C PRO A 562 10.42 -34.36 3.38
N LEU A 563 11.14 -33.87 4.39
CA LEU A 563 10.50 -33.31 5.57
C LEU A 563 9.72 -32.05 5.19
N PRO A 564 8.63 -31.72 5.92
CA PRO A 564 7.90 -30.48 5.77
C PRO A 564 8.81 -29.25 5.73
N MET A 565 8.50 -28.35 4.79
CA MET A 565 9.15 -27.05 4.68
C MET A 565 8.58 -26.07 5.71
N TYR A 566 7.25 -26.07 5.83
CA TYR A 566 6.52 -25.24 6.78
C TYR A 566 5.88 -26.10 7.87
N PHE A 567 5.78 -25.56 9.09
CA PHE A 567 5.17 -26.27 10.22
C PHE A 567 3.65 -26.36 10.08
N TYR A 568 3.02 -25.28 9.61
CA TYR A 568 1.62 -25.24 9.19
C TYR A 568 1.40 -24.09 8.19
N PHE A 569 0.17 -23.98 7.67
CA PHE A 569 -0.23 -22.88 6.80
C PHE A 569 -1.35 -22.03 7.43
N THR A 570 -1.11 -20.72 7.51
CA THR A 570 -2.15 -19.71 7.72
C THR A 570 -2.86 -19.44 6.40
N GLN A 571 -4.19 -19.36 6.44
CA GLN A 571 -5.03 -19.30 5.24
C GLN A 571 -5.98 -18.11 5.33
N GLY A 572 -6.43 -17.60 4.18
CA GLY A 572 -7.39 -16.51 4.17
C GLY A 572 -7.91 -16.21 2.78
N ALA A 573 -8.88 -15.30 2.72
CA ALA A 573 -9.33 -14.68 1.49
C ALA A 573 -9.76 -13.24 1.76
N ALA A 574 -9.71 -12.42 0.71
CA ALA A 574 -10.26 -11.07 0.72
C ALA A 574 -11.09 -10.83 -0.53
N ILE A 575 -12.16 -10.05 -0.34
CA ILE A 575 -12.94 -9.42 -1.40
C ILE A 575 -12.62 -7.93 -1.33
N SER A 576 -12.22 -7.33 -2.45
CA SER A 576 -11.93 -5.90 -2.54
C SER A 576 -12.73 -5.28 -3.68
N GLU A 577 -13.27 -4.10 -3.42
CA GLU A 577 -14.08 -3.32 -4.33
C GLU A 577 -13.51 -1.91 -4.48
N VAL A 578 -13.53 -1.40 -5.70
CA VAL A 578 -12.96 -0.10 -6.04
C VAL A 578 -13.86 0.66 -6.99
N GLU A 579 -13.70 1.97 -6.99
CA GLU A 579 -14.22 2.86 -8.02
C GLU A 579 -13.06 3.64 -8.65
N LEU A 580 -13.04 3.68 -9.98
CA LEU A 580 -12.03 4.29 -10.83
C LEU A 580 -12.65 5.42 -11.63
N ASP A 581 -12.03 6.60 -11.57
CA ASP A 581 -12.24 7.69 -12.51
C ASP A 581 -11.41 7.42 -13.78
N VAL A 582 -12.10 7.13 -14.88
CA VAL A 582 -11.50 6.75 -16.17
C VAL A 582 -10.74 7.93 -16.80
N LEU A 583 -11.09 9.18 -16.47
CA LEU A 583 -10.50 10.38 -17.06
C LEU A 583 -9.17 10.77 -16.40
N THR A 584 -8.98 10.42 -15.14
CA THR A 584 -7.80 10.83 -14.36
C THR A 584 -6.93 9.68 -13.90
N GLY A 585 -7.49 8.48 -13.77
CA GLY A 585 -6.85 7.33 -13.10
C GLY A 585 -6.94 7.40 -11.57
N SER A 586 -7.61 8.43 -11.02
CA SER A 586 -7.91 8.50 -9.59
C SER A 586 -8.86 7.38 -9.19
N HIS A 587 -8.72 6.85 -7.99
CA HIS A 587 -9.55 5.75 -7.50
C HIS A 587 -9.77 5.81 -6.00
N THR A 588 -10.66 4.97 -5.50
CA THR A 588 -10.86 4.75 -4.05
C THR A 588 -11.22 3.30 -3.76
N GLY A 589 -10.77 2.78 -2.61
CA GLY A 589 -11.25 1.52 -2.07
C GLY A 589 -12.65 1.72 -1.48
N VAL A 590 -13.66 1.14 -2.11
CA VAL A 590 -15.07 1.24 -1.68
C VAL A 590 -15.29 0.31 -0.48
N ARG A 591 -14.89 -0.95 -0.61
CA ARG A 591 -15.12 -1.97 0.41
C ARG A 591 -14.07 -3.06 0.35
N THR A 592 -13.67 -3.56 1.52
CA THR A 592 -12.91 -4.78 1.65
C THR A 592 -13.49 -5.64 2.77
N ASP A 593 -13.73 -6.92 2.47
CA ASP A 593 -14.07 -7.94 3.45
C ASP A 593 -12.95 -8.99 3.48
N ILE A 594 -12.41 -9.26 4.67
CA ILE A 594 -11.33 -10.23 4.87
C ILE A 594 -11.81 -11.33 5.81
N LYS A 595 -11.46 -12.58 5.52
CA LYS A 595 -11.55 -13.67 6.49
C LYS A 595 -10.25 -14.45 6.56
N MET A 596 -9.71 -14.58 7.78
CA MET A 596 -8.44 -15.25 8.04
C MET A 596 -8.59 -16.43 9.00
N ASP A 597 -7.88 -17.51 8.73
CA ASP A 597 -7.61 -18.58 9.68
C ASP A 597 -6.43 -18.19 10.57
N ALA A 598 -6.72 -17.50 11.68
CA ALA A 598 -5.76 -17.17 12.72
C ALA A 598 -5.80 -18.14 13.91
N GLY A 599 -6.59 -19.22 13.80
CA GLY A 599 -6.73 -20.16 14.90
C GLY A 599 -7.46 -19.66 16.14
N ARG A 600 -7.23 -20.35 17.26
CA ARG A 600 -7.53 -19.88 18.62
C ARG A 600 -6.56 -18.76 18.98
N SER A 601 -6.90 -17.53 18.61
CA SER A 601 -6.04 -16.38 18.81
C SER A 601 -5.62 -16.20 20.28
N ILE A 602 -4.33 -15.94 20.52
CA ILE A 602 -3.84 -15.57 21.86
C ILE A 602 -4.40 -14.20 22.27
N ASN A 603 -4.51 -13.28 21.31
CA ASN A 603 -5.05 -11.95 21.51
C ASN A 603 -5.75 -11.50 20.21
N PRO A 604 -7.09 -11.58 20.15
CA PRO A 604 -7.83 -11.24 18.95
C PRO A 604 -7.63 -9.77 18.52
N ALA A 605 -7.57 -8.82 19.46
CA ALA A 605 -7.39 -7.41 19.14
C ALA A 605 -6.09 -7.14 18.37
N ILE A 606 -4.99 -7.75 18.81
CA ILE A 606 -3.70 -7.68 18.12
C ILE A 606 -3.78 -8.37 16.76
N ASN A 607 -4.42 -9.54 16.67
CA ASN A 607 -4.53 -10.26 15.40
C ASN A 607 -5.36 -9.47 14.37
N TYR A 608 -6.48 -8.84 14.75
CA TYR A 608 -7.22 -7.95 13.85
C TYR A 608 -6.34 -6.79 13.37
N GLY A 609 -5.59 -6.14 14.26
CA GLY A 609 -4.69 -5.05 13.90
C GLY A 609 -3.57 -5.49 12.94
N GLN A 610 -3.03 -6.70 13.11
CA GLN A 610 -2.05 -7.28 12.17
C GLN A 610 -2.66 -7.54 10.79
N ILE A 611 -3.89 -8.06 10.73
CA ILE A 611 -4.60 -8.30 9.46
C ILE A 611 -4.86 -6.99 8.71
N GLU A 612 -5.39 -5.99 9.40
CA GLU A 612 -5.68 -4.68 8.84
C GLU A 612 -4.40 -3.98 8.36
N GLY A 613 -3.36 -3.95 9.22
CA GLY A 613 -2.08 -3.32 8.91
C GLY A 613 -1.35 -3.97 7.75
N ALA A 614 -1.27 -5.31 7.73
CA ALA A 614 -0.64 -6.05 6.64
C ALA A 614 -1.41 -5.89 5.33
N PHE A 615 -2.75 -5.95 5.34
CA PHE A 615 -3.57 -5.70 4.16
C PHE A 615 -3.30 -4.31 3.56
N VAL A 616 -3.31 -3.25 4.40
CA VAL A 616 -3.07 -1.89 3.92
C VAL A 616 -1.63 -1.73 3.39
N GLN A 617 -0.64 -2.33 4.05
CA GLN A 617 0.74 -2.37 3.54
C GLN A 617 0.83 -3.06 2.17
N GLY A 618 0.10 -4.16 1.99
CA GLY A 618 -0.03 -4.85 0.70
C GLY A 618 -0.72 -3.99 -0.34
N GLN A 619 -1.83 -3.33 0.01
CA GLN A 619 -2.51 -2.39 -0.88
C GLN A 619 -1.53 -1.31 -1.36
N GLY A 620 -0.74 -0.74 -0.45
CA GLY A 620 0.33 0.21 -0.78
C GLY A 620 1.29 -0.33 -1.83
N LEU A 621 1.88 -1.51 -1.58
CA LEU A 621 2.78 -2.21 -2.48
C LEU A 621 2.20 -2.42 -3.88
N PHE A 622 0.91 -2.75 -3.98
CA PHE A 622 0.27 -3.11 -5.24
C PHE A 622 -0.40 -1.94 -5.96
N THR A 623 -0.64 -0.78 -5.34
CA THR A 623 -1.37 0.32 -6.01
C THR A 623 -0.64 1.66 -6.06
N MET A 624 0.28 1.97 -5.13
CA MET A 624 0.82 3.33 -5.03
C MET A 624 2.30 3.47 -4.63
N GLU A 625 2.84 2.53 -3.86
CA GLU A 625 4.23 2.61 -3.38
C GLU A 625 5.21 2.29 -4.51
N GLU A 626 5.95 3.30 -4.96
CA GLU A 626 6.80 3.20 -6.14
C GLU A 626 8.20 3.74 -5.88
N MET A 627 9.21 2.91 -6.15
CA MET A 627 10.62 3.31 -6.12
C MET A 627 11.08 3.72 -7.52
N LEU A 628 11.30 5.01 -7.72
CA LEU A 628 11.75 5.55 -9.00
C LEU A 628 13.26 5.81 -8.97
N TRP A 629 13.94 5.46 -10.06
CA TRP A 629 15.39 5.60 -10.17
C TRP A 629 15.77 6.59 -11.28
N GLN A 630 16.82 7.36 -11.08
CA GLN A 630 17.43 8.16 -12.13
C GLN A 630 18.34 7.27 -13.02
N LYS A 631 18.68 7.76 -14.21
CA LYS A 631 19.58 7.07 -15.16
C LYS A 631 20.98 6.76 -14.61
N ASN A 632 21.40 7.50 -13.58
CA ASN A 632 22.66 7.28 -12.87
C ASN A 632 22.52 6.27 -11.70
N CYS A 633 21.38 5.56 -11.64
CA CYS A 633 20.96 4.64 -10.58
C CYS A 633 20.85 5.26 -9.18
N GLN A 634 20.70 6.59 -9.10
CA GLN A 634 20.32 7.23 -7.85
C GLN A 634 18.81 7.09 -7.63
N LEU A 635 18.41 6.72 -6.41
CA LEU A 635 17.00 6.73 -6.01
C LEU A 635 16.45 8.16 -6.10
N PHE A 636 15.33 8.33 -6.78
CA PHE A 636 14.61 9.61 -6.89
C PHE A 636 13.68 9.82 -5.69
N THR A 637 12.99 8.77 -5.29
CA THR A 637 12.00 8.76 -4.19
C THR A 637 12.68 8.60 -2.83
N ARG A 638 13.08 9.70 -2.18
CA ARG A 638 13.92 9.69 -0.94
C ARG A 638 13.18 10.12 0.33
N GLY A 639 11.86 10.22 0.29
CA GLY A 639 11.08 10.63 1.44
C GLY A 639 9.58 10.75 1.13
N PRO A 640 8.76 11.07 2.13
CA PRO A 640 7.29 11.04 2.04
C PRO A 640 6.72 12.02 1.01
N GLY A 641 7.49 13.03 0.59
CA GLY A 641 7.10 13.93 -0.51
C GLY A 641 7.10 13.25 -1.88
N THR A 642 7.80 12.12 -2.06
CA THR A 642 7.96 11.45 -3.37
C THR A 642 7.71 9.94 -3.33
N TYR A 643 7.86 9.28 -2.18
CA TYR A 643 7.45 7.90 -1.91
C TYR A 643 6.17 7.93 -1.07
N LYS A 644 5.08 7.34 -1.58
CA LYS A 644 3.74 7.49 -0.98
C LYS A 644 3.25 6.16 -0.44
N ILE A 645 3.26 6.05 0.89
CA ILE A 645 2.55 4.99 1.59
C ILE A 645 1.04 5.31 1.65
N PRO A 646 0.17 4.31 1.86
CA PRO A 646 -1.24 4.55 2.14
C PRO A 646 -1.44 5.50 3.31
N GLY A 647 -2.24 6.54 3.11
CA GLY A 647 -2.74 7.42 4.15
C GLY A 647 -4.16 7.05 4.58
N PHE A 648 -4.75 7.87 5.47
CA PHE A 648 -6.13 7.70 5.91
C PHE A 648 -7.14 7.74 4.77
N ALA A 649 -6.83 8.45 3.68
CA ALA A 649 -7.66 8.58 2.48
C ALA A 649 -7.71 7.30 1.62
N ASP A 650 -6.72 6.43 1.77
CA ASP A 650 -6.47 5.32 0.86
C ASP A 650 -7.07 4.00 1.37
N ILE A 651 -7.27 3.84 2.68
CA ILE A 651 -7.87 2.62 3.25
C ILE A 651 -9.31 2.40 2.72
N PRO A 652 -9.82 1.15 2.69
CA PRO A 652 -11.21 0.90 2.28
C PRO A 652 -12.22 1.70 3.11
N GLN A 653 -13.30 2.19 2.48
CA GLN A 653 -14.36 2.92 3.20
C GLN A 653 -15.17 1.99 4.10
N VAL A 654 -15.50 0.80 3.61
CA VAL A 654 -16.04 -0.29 4.43
C VAL A 654 -14.95 -1.33 4.61
N PHE A 655 -14.48 -1.56 5.83
CA PHE A 655 -13.37 -2.47 6.09
C PHE A 655 -13.72 -3.53 7.14
N ASN A 656 -14.16 -4.71 6.70
CA ASN A 656 -14.59 -5.79 7.59
C ASN A 656 -13.51 -6.87 7.70
N VAL A 657 -13.28 -7.36 8.92
CA VAL A 657 -12.32 -8.44 9.19
C VAL A 657 -12.95 -9.51 10.07
N GLY A 658 -12.95 -10.74 9.55
CA GLY A 658 -13.45 -11.93 10.23
C GLY A 658 -12.34 -12.96 10.52
N LEU A 659 -12.50 -13.76 11.58
CA LEU A 659 -11.65 -14.90 11.88
C LEU A 659 -12.41 -16.22 11.72
N LEU A 660 -11.79 -17.19 11.05
CA LEU A 660 -12.34 -18.55 10.96
C LEU A 660 -12.41 -19.18 12.37
N LYS A 661 -13.55 -19.77 12.72
CA LYS A 661 -13.78 -20.42 14.02
C LYS A 661 -13.48 -21.92 13.95
N GLY A 662 -13.09 -22.52 15.07
CA GLY A 662 -12.93 -23.99 15.19
C GLY A 662 -11.53 -24.53 14.92
N VAL A 663 -10.54 -23.66 14.73
CA VAL A 663 -9.20 -23.99 14.23
C VAL A 663 -8.12 -23.63 15.25
N ASN A 664 -6.97 -24.33 15.26
CA ASN A 664 -5.89 -24.15 16.25
C ASN A 664 -5.09 -22.85 16.01
N ALA A 665 -4.54 -22.24 17.07
CA ALA A 665 -3.80 -20.96 17.05
C ALA A 665 -2.73 -20.89 15.94
N LYS A 666 -2.66 -19.75 15.23
CA LYS A 666 -1.70 -19.53 14.13
C LYS A 666 -1.09 -18.14 14.15
N GLY A 667 0.15 -18.02 13.67
CA GLY A 667 0.81 -16.76 13.37
C GLY A 667 0.14 -16.04 12.19
N ILE A 668 0.01 -14.71 12.31
CA ILE A 668 -0.84 -13.91 11.42
C ILE A 668 -0.19 -12.62 10.90
N GLY A 669 1.09 -12.37 11.23
CA GLY A 669 1.76 -11.13 10.83
C GLY A 669 1.79 -10.94 9.32
N GLU A 670 2.54 -11.81 8.63
CA GLU A 670 2.78 -11.73 7.19
C GLU A 670 1.67 -12.25 6.26
N PRO A 671 0.92 -13.31 6.61
CA PRO A 671 -0.08 -13.91 5.73
C PRO A 671 -1.09 -12.96 5.06
N PRO A 672 -1.63 -11.93 5.75
CA PRO A 672 -2.64 -11.04 5.17
C PRO A 672 -2.09 -10.04 4.15
N LEU A 673 -0.77 -9.83 4.06
CA LEU A 673 -0.21 -8.79 3.21
C LEU A 673 -0.56 -8.98 1.74
N PHE A 674 -0.49 -10.22 1.24
CA PHE A 674 -0.84 -10.51 -0.15
C PHE A 674 -2.29 -10.18 -0.49
N LEU A 675 -3.20 -10.22 0.49
CA LEU A 675 -4.62 -9.91 0.24
C LEU A 675 -4.83 -8.46 -0.22
N GLY A 676 -3.90 -7.55 0.06
CA GLY A 676 -3.90 -6.19 -0.49
C GLY A 676 -3.82 -6.14 -2.03
N ALA A 677 -3.30 -7.19 -2.68
CA ALA A 677 -3.31 -7.31 -4.15
C ALA A 677 -4.73 -7.37 -4.73
N GLY A 678 -5.73 -7.73 -3.91
CA GLY A 678 -7.14 -7.72 -4.28
C GLY A 678 -7.59 -6.37 -4.81
N VAL A 679 -7.04 -5.27 -4.29
CA VAL A 679 -7.32 -3.91 -4.76
C VAL A 679 -6.77 -3.67 -6.16
N LEU A 680 -5.51 -4.06 -6.46
CA LEU A 680 -4.96 -4.00 -7.83
C LEU A 680 -5.82 -4.80 -8.80
N PHE A 681 -6.25 -6.00 -8.41
CA PHE A 681 -7.05 -6.83 -9.29
C PHE A 681 -8.47 -6.31 -9.49
N ALA A 682 -9.06 -5.69 -8.47
CA ALA A 682 -10.33 -4.98 -8.63
C ALA A 682 -10.16 -3.78 -9.59
N LEU A 683 -9.07 -3.01 -9.46
CA LEU A 683 -8.77 -1.90 -10.37
C LEU A 683 -8.56 -2.39 -11.80
N ARG A 684 -7.92 -3.54 -11.97
CA ARG A 684 -7.77 -4.20 -13.27
C ARG A 684 -9.12 -4.51 -13.92
N GLU A 685 -10.09 -5.03 -13.16
CA GLU A 685 -11.43 -5.29 -13.68
C GLU A 685 -12.17 -3.99 -14.06
N ALA A 686 -11.98 -2.91 -13.27
CA ALA A 686 -12.52 -1.59 -13.62
C ALA A 686 -11.89 -1.04 -14.93
N VAL A 687 -10.57 -1.18 -15.11
CA VAL A 687 -9.88 -0.79 -16.35
C VAL A 687 -10.32 -1.66 -17.53
N LYS A 688 -10.51 -2.97 -17.34
CA LYS A 688 -11.03 -3.86 -18.37
C LYS A 688 -12.42 -3.42 -18.84
N ALA A 689 -13.33 -3.13 -17.90
CA ALA A 689 -14.64 -2.58 -18.20
C ALA A 689 -14.57 -1.21 -18.92
N ALA A 690 -13.61 -0.36 -18.56
CA ALA A 690 -13.36 0.90 -19.27
C ALA A 690 -12.94 0.66 -20.72
N ARG A 691 -11.95 -0.22 -20.95
CA ARG A 691 -11.46 -0.59 -22.29
C ARG A 691 -12.57 -1.13 -23.18
N GLU A 692 -13.40 -2.02 -22.65
CA GLU A 692 -14.55 -2.58 -23.38
C GLU A 692 -15.56 -1.51 -23.79
N SER A 693 -15.75 -0.47 -22.97
CA SER A 693 -16.69 0.62 -23.27
C SER A 693 -16.20 1.61 -24.32
N VAL A 694 -14.88 1.67 -24.57
CA VAL A 694 -14.27 2.60 -25.55
C VAL A 694 -13.67 1.89 -26.77
N ALA A 695 -13.64 0.56 -26.78
CA ALA A 695 -13.14 -0.22 -27.90
C ALA A 695 -14.06 -0.10 -29.13
N VAL A 696 -13.45 0.16 -30.30
CA VAL A 696 -14.17 0.18 -31.59
C VAL A 696 -14.46 -1.24 -32.08
N GLU A 697 -13.56 -2.19 -31.80
CA GLU A 697 -13.72 -3.62 -32.08
C GLU A 697 -13.32 -4.42 -30.84
N LYS A 698 -14.20 -5.31 -30.36
CA LYS A 698 -13.93 -6.16 -29.18
C LYS A 698 -12.92 -7.28 -29.47
N GLU A 699 -12.91 -7.77 -30.70
CA GLU A 699 -12.14 -8.95 -31.14
C GLU A 699 -10.60 -8.71 -31.22
N GLY A 700 -10.15 -7.46 -31.03
CA GLY A 700 -8.73 -7.06 -31.04
C GLY A 700 -8.17 -6.58 -29.70
N LEU A 701 -8.92 -6.69 -28.60
CA LEU A 701 -8.43 -6.31 -27.27
C LEU A 701 -7.42 -7.34 -26.77
N GLU A 702 -6.15 -6.96 -26.74
CA GLU A 702 -5.11 -7.75 -26.07
C GLU A 702 -5.43 -7.94 -24.58
N VAL A 703 -4.98 -9.07 -24.03
CA VAL A 703 -5.07 -9.38 -22.59
C VAL A 703 -4.46 -8.22 -21.80
N LEU A 704 -5.25 -7.64 -20.90
CA LEU A 704 -4.81 -6.52 -20.08
C LEU A 704 -3.71 -6.99 -19.11
N GLN A 705 -2.46 -6.60 -19.41
CA GLN A 705 -1.37 -6.66 -18.47
C GLN A 705 -1.30 -5.34 -17.69
N LEU A 706 -1.46 -5.43 -16.37
CA LEU A 706 -1.36 -4.29 -15.46
C LEU A 706 -0.31 -4.63 -14.39
N ASP A 707 0.87 -4.05 -14.51
CA ASP A 707 1.99 -4.33 -13.62
C ASP A 707 1.83 -3.59 -12.27
N SER A 708 2.28 -4.24 -11.18
CA SER A 708 2.38 -3.62 -9.85
C SER A 708 3.50 -2.56 -9.77
N PRO A 709 3.30 -1.42 -9.08
CA PRO A 709 2.03 -0.95 -8.53
C PRO A 709 1.08 -0.42 -9.63
N ALA A 710 -0.23 -0.64 -9.49
CA ALA A 710 -1.27 -0.11 -10.37
C ALA A 710 -1.54 1.38 -10.09
N THR A 711 -0.55 2.23 -10.40
CA THR A 711 -0.64 3.69 -10.18
C THR A 711 -1.70 4.34 -11.07
N ALA A 712 -2.14 5.55 -10.69
CA ALA A 712 -3.07 6.35 -11.48
C ALA A 712 -2.59 6.55 -12.92
N GLU A 713 -1.27 6.68 -13.12
CA GLU A 713 -0.64 6.68 -14.45
C GLU A 713 -0.97 5.42 -15.25
N ARG A 714 -0.60 4.25 -14.71
CA ARG A 714 -0.72 2.98 -15.43
C ARG A 714 -2.18 2.68 -15.73
N MET A 715 -3.08 2.95 -14.78
CA MET A 715 -4.52 2.77 -14.98
C MET A 715 -5.06 3.68 -16.06
N ARG A 716 -4.76 4.99 -15.99
CA ARG A 716 -5.30 5.96 -16.95
C ARG A 716 -4.83 5.68 -18.37
N VAL A 717 -3.54 5.36 -18.54
CA VAL A 717 -2.95 5.04 -19.84
C VAL A 717 -3.53 3.72 -20.37
N ALA A 718 -3.75 2.72 -19.51
CA ALA A 718 -4.29 1.43 -19.90
C ALA A 718 -5.74 1.47 -20.45
N VAL A 719 -6.52 2.52 -20.14
CA VAL A 719 -7.88 2.72 -20.70
C VAL A 719 -7.85 2.79 -22.23
N GLY A 720 -6.85 3.46 -22.82
CA GLY A 720 -6.65 3.49 -24.28
C GLY A 720 -7.73 4.22 -25.09
N ASP A 721 -8.47 5.14 -24.45
CA ASP A 721 -9.45 6.00 -25.10
C ASP A 721 -8.82 7.03 -26.07
N TRP A 722 -9.67 7.84 -26.70
CA TRP A 722 -9.23 8.84 -27.68
C TRP A 722 -8.34 9.94 -27.07
N ILE A 723 -8.51 10.29 -25.79
CA ILE A 723 -7.67 11.29 -25.11
C ILE A 723 -6.26 10.72 -24.91
N VAL A 724 -6.14 9.46 -24.50
CA VAL A 724 -4.84 8.79 -24.36
C VAL A 724 -4.12 8.69 -25.70
N ARG A 725 -4.84 8.29 -26.76
CA ARG A 725 -4.26 8.19 -28.12
C ARG A 725 -3.74 9.53 -28.62
N TRP A 726 -4.49 10.60 -28.36
CA TRP A 726 -4.09 11.94 -28.74
C TRP A 726 -2.90 12.46 -27.90
N ALA A 727 -2.91 12.20 -26.59
CA ALA A 727 -1.86 12.59 -25.66
C ALA A 727 -0.57 11.75 -25.75
N ASN A 728 -0.56 10.71 -26.60
CA ASN A 728 0.52 9.75 -26.67
C ASN A 728 1.84 10.40 -27.07
N VAL A 729 2.88 10.17 -26.26
CA VAL A 729 4.24 10.63 -26.56
C VAL A 729 5.07 9.45 -27.02
N GLU A 730 5.34 9.40 -28.33
CA GLU A 730 6.16 8.35 -28.92
C GLU A 730 7.61 8.44 -28.47
N VAL A 731 8.20 7.29 -28.18
CA VAL A 731 9.63 7.16 -27.85
C VAL A 731 10.43 7.22 -29.15
N LYS A 732 11.31 8.21 -29.29
CA LYS A 732 12.21 8.29 -30.45
C LYS A 732 13.43 7.39 -30.25
N GLU A 733 14.03 6.97 -31.35
CA GLU A 733 15.22 6.10 -31.30
C GLU A 733 16.34 6.74 -30.47
N GLY A 734 16.83 6.00 -29.46
CA GLY A 734 17.89 6.45 -28.55
C GLY A 734 17.40 7.30 -27.37
N GLU A 735 16.13 7.73 -27.32
CA GLU A 735 15.58 8.39 -26.14
C GLU A 735 15.45 7.42 -24.96
N LYS A 736 15.67 7.95 -23.77
CA LYS A 736 15.47 7.23 -22.51
C LYS A 736 14.65 8.10 -21.58
N GLY A 737 13.64 7.52 -20.94
CA GLY A 737 12.78 8.23 -19.99
C GLY A 737 13.60 8.90 -18.88
N PHE A 738 13.09 10.01 -18.34
CA PHE A 738 13.78 10.73 -17.26
C PHE A 738 14.07 9.84 -16.04
N LEU A 739 13.09 9.01 -15.70
CA LEU A 739 13.20 7.95 -14.71
C LEU A 739 13.38 6.61 -15.42
N VAL A 740 14.11 5.71 -14.76
CA VAL A 740 14.21 4.31 -15.13
C VAL A 740 13.25 3.56 -14.23
N GLU A 741 12.17 3.08 -14.81
CA GLU A 741 11.38 2.03 -14.17
C GLU A 741 12.28 0.80 -14.05
N ALA A 742 12.30 0.18 -12.87
CA ALA A 742 12.88 -1.14 -12.74
C ALA A 742 12.02 -2.09 -13.57
N MET A 743 12.35 -2.25 -14.86
CA MET A 743 11.65 -3.20 -15.73
C MET A 743 11.80 -4.59 -15.10
N ALA A 744 10.68 -5.14 -14.64
CA ALA A 744 10.57 -6.50 -14.10
C ALA A 744 11.00 -7.53 -15.16
#